data_AF-A0A3L7TE30-F1
#
_entry.id   AF-A0A3L7TE30-F1
#
_cell.length_a   1.000
_cell.length_b   1.000
_cell.length_c   1.000
_cell.angle_alpha   90.00
_cell.angle_beta   90.00
_cell.angle_gamma   90.00
#
_symmetry.space_group_name_H-M   'P 1'
#
loop_
_entity.id
_entity.type
_entity.pdbx_description
1 polymer ?
#
loop_
_entity_poly.entity_id
_entity_poly.type
_entity_poly.pdbx_seq_one_letter_code
_entity_poly.pdbx_strand_id
1 'polypeptide(L)'
;MLPLAMTSALAILTSVVTLAAPPDAARIASDIAELSSDAMNGRAFHSADGVRAAEWVAAKLAQTGAKPLDGRDSMLVPIARDPKASPNVVAWIAPRGKAPTGEYILVTAHYDHLPNARSGDDRIYNGADDNASGTCGMIAVAETLRDIELNVGVVFVGFTGEEAGMIGSRAFIEEETLPIARIRADFNMDMISRTDDAAIRLDGGPQGKVLVDLLVRLAPQVMLDMKVDTHLDWLQRSDQGAFLSAGIPAVLFSCEDHVDYHKVSDHADKTDSVLAAKTAALVALAVPAFAAEMSPRFDTTPLKVDALETQARTLRVGRTREFAPFWIAPKRRSKDRGFDGDFCTELGKRLGWKLEEKSVAVGDEVRALEQGEVDVIVNGFFATPKRGAEFALTAPYLTSDGIGALVKRDSELTSVTLDGKKLGLSNDEVAAAWQAQFAPGATVIALNGPAGAAATMIENGELDAVITDFASASARAQRDKSFRALLLQATPIVCALRSHDSDIAARISAEIAAMESDGTLATSRGKYALAPTHRVIGQDKGRVIILSAQGNIEWEVPCNHNSHDLAVLGNGNVLLHRAANEIVEMTPEKKIVWQWKSTAVAPYTGSVEIHGFQRLGDGSTMIAETGNLRIIEVDAAGTITRSVPITVDHPDAHRDTRRVRKTADNTYLVCHEGLGLVREYDATGKIVWEYALDLNNAPATGGHDGHGTCVFNALRLKNGNTLIAGGNNNRVMEVSADKKIVWSIERDELKRADGRPIHLCWVTSLQVLANGNIIVGNTHAGPDQPQMFEVTRDKRVVWELNDWNAFGNDLCTGWCMDLTGEVIR
;
A
#
# COMPACT_ATOMS: atom_id res chain seq x y z
N MET A 1 54.31 2.92 17.47
CA MET A 1 54.35 2.05 16.27
C MET A 1 53.01 1.33 16.19
N LEU A 2 52.06 1.86 15.43
CA LEU A 2 50.84 1.15 15.02
C LEU A 2 51.05 0.73 13.55
N PRO A 3 50.72 -0.50 13.13
CA PRO A 3 50.94 -0.91 11.76
C PRO A 3 49.85 -0.31 10.85
N LEU A 4 50.31 0.31 9.75
CA LEU A 4 49.52 0.68 8.59
C LEU A 4 48.82 -0.58 8.05
N ALA A 5 47.49 -0.58 7.99
CA ALA A 5 46.75 -1.55 7.20
C ALA A 5 46.95 -1.22 5.72
N MET A 6 47.62 -2.12 4.99
CA MET A 6 47.74 -2.09 3.54
C MET A 6 46.35 -2.15 2.91
N THR A 7 46.02 -1.14 2.11
CA THR A 7 44.95 -1.19 1.13
C THR A 7 45.30 -2.22 0.06
N SER A 8 44.58 -3.34 0.04
CA SER A 8 44.64 -4.31 -1.06
C SER A 8 44.06 -3.67 -2.32
N ALA A 9 44.93 -3.21 -3.21
CA ALA A 9 44.56 -2.88 -4.58
C ALA A 9 44.13 -4.17 -5.28
N LEU A 10 42.83 -4.31 -5.51
CA LEU A 10 42.26 -5.40 -6.30
C LEU A 10 42.75 -5.22 -7.74
N ALA A 11 43.72 -6.03 -8.16
CA ALA A 11 44.14 -6.11 -9.55
C ALA A 11 42.94 -6.62 -10.36
N ILE A 12 42.29 -5.74 -11.13
CA ILE A 12 41.29 -6.11 -12.12
C ILE A 12 42.05 -6.87 -13.22
N LEU A 13 42.00 -8.20 -13.16
CA LEU A 13 42.36 -9.05 -14.29
C LEU A 13 41.35 -8.78 -15.40
N THR A 14 41.67 -7.89 -16.33
CA THR A 14 40.92 -7.76 -17.58
C THR A 14 41.16 -9.03 -18.40
N SER A 15 40.21 -9.96 -18.34
CA SER A 15 40.18 -11.09 -19.27
C SER A 15 40.04 -10.52 -20.69
N VAL A 16 41.05 -10.72 -21.52
CA VAL A 16 40.97 -10.36 -22.94
C VAL A 16 39.98 -11.32 -23.58
N VAL A 17 38.77 -10.84 -23.89
CA VAL A 17 37.78 -11.62 -24.65
C VAL A 17 38.18 -11.57 -26.11
N THR A 18 38.30 -12.74 -26.74
CA THR A 18 38.58 -12.89 -28.17
C THR A 18 37.53 -13.77 -28.81
N LEU A 19 37.00 -13.38 -29.97
CA LEU A 19 36.08 -14.22 -30.74
C LEU A 19 36.83 -15.40 -31.37
N ALA A 20 36.19 -16.57 -31.43
CA ALA A 20 36.74 -17.73 -32.12
C ALA A 20 36.80 -17.53 -33.65
N ALA A 21 35.79 -16.85 -34.20
CA ALA A 21 35.72 -16.38 -35.58
C ALA A 21 34.83 -15.13 -35.64
N PRO A 22 35.07 -14.19 -36.58
CA PRO A 22 34.14 -13.09 -36.83
C PRO A 22 32.84 -13.61 -37.45
N PRO A 23 31.73 -12.87 -37.33
CA PRO A 23 30.49 -13.13 -38.06
C PRO A 23 30.72 -13.28 -39.58
N ASP A 24 29.98 -14.19 -40.21
CA ASP A 24 30.11 -14.48 -41.64
C ASP A 24 29.40 -13.42 -42.49
N ALA A 25 30.17 -12.56 -43.14
CA ALA A 25 29.66 -11.52 -44.03
C ALA A 25 28.81 -12.07 -45.18
N ALA A 26 29.14 -13.25 -45.73
CA ALA A 26 28.36 -13.84 -46.83
C ALA A 26 26.97 -14.28 -46.36
N ARG A 27 26.88 -14.79 -45.13
CA ARG A 27 25.59 -15.10 -44.51
C ARG A 27 24.77 -13.85 -44.22
N ILE A 28 25.40 -12.81 -43.67
CA ILE A 28 24.74 -11.51 -43.44
C ILE A 28 24.20 -10.95 -44.77
N ALA A 29 24.99 -10.98 -45.85
CA ALA A 29 24.53 -10.53 -47.17
C ALA A 29 23.31 -11.32 -47.67
N SER A 30 23.32 -12.65 -47.50
CA SER A 30 22.19 -13.51 -47.88
C SER A 30 20.94 -13.21 -47.06
N ASP A 31 21.09 -13.01 -45.75
CA ASP A 31 19.98 -12.72 -44.84
C ASP A 31 19.39 -11.31 -45.12
N ILE A 32 20.24 -10.31 -45.39
CA ILE A 32 19.80 -8.97 -45.84
C ILE A 32 18.99 -9.10 -47.13
N ALA A 33 19.52 -9.79 -48.14
CA ALA A 33 18.83 -9.96 -49.42
C ALA A 33 17.46 -10.64 -49.29
N GLU A 34 17.31 -11.56 -48.34
CA GLU A 34 16.04 -12.23 -48.05
C GLU A 34 15.05 -11.31 -47.33
N LEU A 35 15.48 -10.66 -46.24
CA LEU A 35 14.64 -9.78 -45.42
C LEU A 35 14.25 -8.49 -46.15
N SER A 36 15.09 -8.00 -47.06
CA SER A 36 14.83 -6.84 -47.91
C SER A 36 14.34 -7.21 -49.30
N SER A 37 13.86 -8.43 -49.53
CA SER A 37 13.31 -8.83 -50.84
C SER A 37 11.93 -8.21 -51.10
N ASP A 38 11.54 -8.13 -52.38
CA ASP A 38 10.18 -7.71 -52.77
C ASP A 38 9.10 -8.60 -52.16
N ALA A 39 9.44 -9.88 -51.89
CA ALA A 39 8.55 -10.81 -51.20
C ALA A 39 8.27 -10.42 -49.74
N MET A 40 9.13 -9.60 -49.12
CA MET A 40 8.92 -9.01 -47.80
C MET A 40 8.14 -7.67 -47.86
N ASN A 41 7.97 -7.08 -49.05
CA ASN A 41 7.10 -5.94 -49.33
C ASN A 41 7.20 -4.78 -48.31
N GLY A 42 8.43 -4.38 -47.99
CA GLY A 42 8.73 -3.23 -47.11
C GLY A 42 8.35 -3.34 -45.65
N ARG A 43 7.82 -4.49 -45.19
CA ARG A 43 7.73 -4.85 -43.76
C ARG A 43 6.99 -3.83 -42.88
N ALA A 44 6.03 -3.09 -43.44
CA ALA A 44 5.32 -2.04 -42.70
C ALA A 44 4.62 -2.60 -41.45
N PHE A 45 4.78 -1.93 -40.31
CA PHE A 45 4.41 -2.49 -39.00
C PHE A 45 2.90 -2.80 -38.81
N HIS A 46 2.00 -2.09 -39.49
CA HIS A 46 0.53 -2.32 -39.50
C HIS A 46 0.07 -3.20 -40.68
N SER A 47 0.84 -4.24 -41.00
CA SER A 47 0.55 -5.09 -42.16
C SER A 47 0.88 -6.56 -41.92
N ALA A 48 0.35 -7.43 -42.79
CA ALA A 48 0.73 -8.83 -42.84
C ALA A 48 2.23 -9.01 -43.18
N ASP A 49 2.84 -8.04 -43.85
CA ASP A 49 4.24 -8.07 -44.24
C ASP A 49 5.16 -7.85 -43.03
N GLY A 50 4.77 -6.96 -42.11
CA GLY A 50 5.44 -6.79 -40.82
C GLY A 50 5.33 -8.05 -39.94
N VAL A 51 4.18 -8.73 -39.93
CA VAL A 51 4.03 -10.01 -39.21
C VAL A 51 4.92 -11.09 -39.81
N ARG A 52 4.96 -11.21 -41.15
CA ARG A 52 5.84 -12.15 -41.85
C ARG A 52 7.32 -11.88 -41.55
N ALA A 53 7.73 -10.62 -41.49
CA ALA A 53 9.08 -10.25 -41.09
C ALA A 53 9.39 -10.65 -39.63
N ALA A 54 8.47 -10.40 -38.69
CA ALA A 54 8.63 -10.81 -37.30
C ALA A 54 8.79 -12.33 -37.15
N GLU A 55 7.97 -13.12 -37.87
CA GLU A 55 8.06 -14.58 -37.91
C GLU A 55 9.42 -15.05 -38.48
N TRP A 56 9.89 -14.38 -39.53
CA TRP A 56 11.19 -14.68 -40.13
C TRP A 56 12.35 -14.40 -39.16
N VAL A 57 12.33 -13.25 -38.47
CA VAL A 57 13.35 -12.88 -37.48
C VAL A 57 13.34 -13.87 -36.31
N ALA A 58 12.15 -14.22 -35.80
CA ALA A 58 12.00 -15.22 -34.74
C ALA A 58 12.56 -16.59 -35.16
N ALA A 59 12.32 -17.01 -36.41
CA ALA A 59 12.84 -18.26 -36.94
C ALA A 59 14.37 -18.25 -37.07
N LYS A 60 14.98 -17.16 -37.53
CA LYS A 60 16.44 -17.02 -37.62
C LYS A 60 17.09 -16.99 -36.23
N LEU A 61 16.53 -16.25 -35.28
CA LEU A 61 17.00 -16.24 -33.89
C LEU A 61 16.87 -17.63 -33.24
N ALA A 62 15.78 -18.37 -33.49
CA ALA A 62 15.64 -19.75 -32.98
C ALA A 62 16.75 -20.69 -33.51
N GLN A 63 17.22 -20.51 -34.74
CA GLN A 63 18.34 -21.29 -35.31
C GLN A 63 19.67 -21.02 -34.58
N THR A 64 19.83 -19.86 -33.96
CA THR A 64 20.98 -19.54 -33.10
C THR A 64 20.91 -20.22 -31.72
N GLY A 65 19.82 -20.94 -31.41
CA GLY A 65 19.61 -21.55 -30.09
C GLY A 65 19.01 -20.60 -29.05
N ALA A 66 18.73 -19.35 -29.41
CA ALA A 66 17.91 -18.46 -28.60
C ALA A 66 16.49 -19.02 -28.45
N LYS A 67 15.84 -18.70 -27.34
CA LYS A 67 14.50 -19.19 -26.96
C LYS A 67 13.54 -18.04 -26.69
N PRO A 68 12.22 -18.26 -26.60
CA PRO A 68 11.34 -17.31 -25.94
C PRO A 68 11.90 -16.90 -24.57
N LEU A 69 11.65 -15.64 -24.18
CA LEU A 69 12.02 -15.15 -22.85
C LEU A 69 11.42 -16.04 -21.74
N ASP A 70 12.13 -16.17 -20.61
CA ASP A 70 11.67 -16.99 -19.48
C ASP A 70 10.21 -16.68 -19.08
N GLY A 71 9.41 -17.73 -18.89
CA GLY A 71 7.98 -17.61 -18.60
C GLY A 71 7.07 -17.25 -19.78
N ARG A 72 7.59 -17.20 -21.02
CA ARG A 72 6.76 -16.98 -22.24
C ARG A 72 6.80 -18.18 -23.18
N ASP A 73 5.68 -18.41 -23.87
CA ASP A 73 5.55 -19.50 -24.85
C ASP A 73 6.05 -19.13 -26.25
N SER A 74 6.23 -17.84 -26.54
CA SER A 74 6.57 -17.33 -27.88
C SER A 74 7.57 -16.19 -27.83
N MET A 75 8.41 -16.09 -28.88
CA MET A 75 9.26 -14.92 -29.13
C MET A 75 8.45 -13.73 -29.68
N LEU A 76 7.27 -13.97 -30.25
CA LEU A 76 6.40 -12.93 -30.78
C LEU A 76 5.62 -12.30 -29.62
N VAL A 77 5.98 -11.07 -29.26
CA VAL A 77 5.38 -10.30 -28.17
C VAL A 77 4.49 -9.19 -28.74
N PRO A 78 3.15 -9.31 -28.62
CA PRO A 78 2.22 -8.28 -29.09
C PRO A 78 2.40 -6.95 -28.34
N ILE A 79 2.12 -5.85 -29.03
CA ILE A 79 2.08 -4.51 -28.44
C ILE A 79 0.69 -4.29 -27.81
N ALA A 80 0.57 -4.32 -26.49
CA ALA A 80 -0.73 -4.32 -25.83
C ALA A 80 -1.53 -3.04 -26.11
N ARG A 81 -0.85 -1.89 -26.19
CA ARG A 81 -1.45 -0.59 -26.52
C ARG A 81 -1.80 -0.40 -27.99
N ASP A 82 -1.29 -1.25 -28.89
CA ASP A 82 -1.60 -1.23 -30.32
C ASP A 82 -1.70 -2.65 -30.91
N PRO A 83 -2.82 -3.35 -30.69
CA PRO A 83 -2.98 -4.73 -31.13
C PRO A 83 -2.98 -4.95 -32.65
N LYS A 84 -2.97 -3.88 -33.44
CA LYS A 84 -2.90 -3.95 -34.91
C LYS A 84 -1.47 -3.92 -35.43
N ALA A 85 -0.51 -3.55 -34.59
CA ALA A 85 0.90 -3.66 -34.92
C ALA A 85 1.35 -5.11 -34.99
N SER A 86 2.28 -5.38 -35.89
CA SER A 86 3.10 -6.59 -35.85
C SER A 86 3.85 -6.67 -34.51
N PRO A 87 4.15 -7.87 -34.01
CA PRO A 87 4.70 -8.05 -32.67
C PRO A 87 6.20 -7.71 -32.61
N ASN A 88 6.69 -7.25 -31.46
CA ASN A 88 8.13 -7.29 -31.19
C ASN A 88 8.61 -8.75 -31.19
N VAL A 89 9.83 -8.99 -31.64
CA VAL A 89 10.49 -10.30 -31.53
C VAL A 89 11.47 -10.27 -30.37
N VAL A 90 11.19 -11.02 -29.30
CA VAL A 90 12.01 -11.07 -28.08
C VAL A 90 12.58 -12.47 -27.92
N ALA A 91 13.87 -12.62 -28.23
CA ALA A 91 14.59 -13.88 -28.11
C ALA A 91 15.66 -13.79 -27.00
N TRP A 92 15.89 -14.89 -26.30
CA TRP A 92 16.70 -14.92 -25.09
C TRP A 92 17.72 -16.06 -25.14
N ILE A 93 18.98 -15.73 -24.85
CA ILE A 93 20.03 -16.69 -24.48
C ILE A 93 20.17 -16.65 -22.96
N ALA A 94 19.81 -17.77 -22.32
CA ALA A 94 19.86 -17.91 -20.87
C ALA A 94 21.29 -17.84 -20.32
N PRO A 95 21.49 -17.29 -19.11
CA PRO A 95 22.79 -17.34 -18.45
C PRO A 95 23.17 -18.80 -18.17
N ARG A 96 24.44 -19.15 -18.44
CA ARG A 96 24.99 -20.51 -18.25
C ARG A 96 26.13 -20.59 -17.26
N GLY A 97 26.63 -19.44 -16.78
CA GLY A 97 27.73 -19.41 -15.82
C GLY A 97 27.30 -19.81 -14.39
N LYS A 98 28.28 -19.97 -13.50
CA LYS A 98 28.10 -20.55 -12.15
C LYS A 98 27.29 -19.69 -11.18
N ALA A 99 27.06 -18.42 -11.50
CA ALA A 99 26.29 -17.50 -10.66
C ALA A 99 25.48 -16.54 -11.54
N PRO A 100 24.32 -16.97 -12.07
CA PRO A 100 23.44 -16.12 -12.84
C PRO A 100 23.08 -14.85 -12.06
N THR A 101 23.27 -13.67 -12.67
CA THR A 101 23.04 -12.37 -12.01
C THR A 101 21.56 -12.00 -11.93
N GLY A 102 20.72 -12.65 -12.74
CA GLY A 102 19.35 -12.22 -13.00
C GLY A 102 19.26 -10.98 -13.89
N GLU A 103 20.36 -10.38 -14.30
CA GLU A 103 20.33 -9.15 -15.10
C GLU A 103 20.29 -9.47 -16.61
N TYR A 104 19.97 -8.45 -17.41
CA TYR A 104 19.87 -8.53 -18.87
C TYR A 104 20.76 -7.51 -19.56
N ILE A 105 21.42 -7.95 -20.64
CA ILE A 105 22.03 -7.08 -21.65
C ILE A 105 21.24 -7.27 -22.94
N LEU A 106 20.88 -6.17 -23.58
CA LEU A 106 20.09 -6.18 -24.80
C LEU A 106 20.97 -5.90 -26.02
N VAL A 107 20.64 -6.57 -27.12
CA VAL A 107 21.12 -6.25 -28.47
C VAL A 107 19.88 -6.11 -29.34
N THR A 108 19.71 -4.96 -29.97
CA THR A 108 18.43 -4.62 -30.62
C THR A 108 18.64 -4.09 -32.03
N ALA A 109 17.58 -4.19 -32.81
CA ALA A 109 17.41 -3.57 -34.12
C ALA A 109 15.92 -3.52 -34.43
N HIS A 110 15.46 -2.59 -35.27
CA HIS A 110 14.10 -2.70 -35.81
C HIS A 110 14.10 -3.53 -37.09
N TYR A 111 13.05 -4.33 -37.26
CA TYR A 111 12.88 -5.15 -38.46
C TYR A 111 11.85 -4.54 -39.42
N ASP A 112 11.02 -3.61 -38.97
CA ASP A 112 10.06 -2.94 -39.84
C ASP A 112 10.74 -1.92 -40.75
N HIS A 113 10.01 -1.49 -41.78
CA HIS A 113 10.38 -0.36 -42.62
C HIS A 113 9.10 0.34 -43.12
N LEU A 114 9.20 1.11 -44.20
CA LEU A 114 8.14 1.99 -44.66
C LEU A 114 7.03 1.29 -45.48
N PRO A 115 5.77 1.78 -45.40
CA PRO A 115 4.72 1.35 -46.31
C PRO A 115 4.98 1.80 -47.75
N ASN A 116 4.55 1.00 -48.72
CA ASN A 116 4.79 1.25 -50.15
C ASN A 116 4.49 2.69 -50.59
N ALA A 117 5.33 3.21 -51.48
CA ALA A 117 5.20 4.54 -52.06
C ALA A 117 3.82 4.73 -52.72
N ARG A 118 3.30 5.96 -52.73
CA ARG A 118 2.00 6.28 -53.33
C ARG A 118 2.01 6.29 -54.86
N SER A 119 3.18 6.48 -55.47
CA SER A 119 3.38 6.61 -56.92
C SER A 119 4.80 6.16 -57.29
N GLY A 120 5.01 5.82 -58.56
CA GLY A 120 6.27 5.26 -59.07
C GLY A 120 6.05 3.87 -59.66
N ASP A 121 6.94 3.45 -60.56
CA ASP A 121 6.90 2.10 -61.15
C ASP A 121 7.35 1.06 -60.13
N ASP A 122 8.46 1.35 -59.42
CA ASP A 122 8.81 0.70 -58.18
C ASP A 122 8.22 1.47 -57.00
N ARG A 123 7.58 0.74 -56.10
CA ARG A 123 6.85 1.28 -54.95
C ARG A 123 7.27 0.63 -53.63
N ILE A 124 8.14 -0.37 -53.65
CA ILE A 124 8.51 -1.10 -52.45
C ILE A 124 9.71 -0.39 -51.84
N TYR A 125 9.59 0.00 -50.57
CA TYR A 125 10.75 0.41 -49.80
C TYR A 125 11.38 -0.87 -49.24
N ASN A 126 12.40 -1.40 -49.91
CA ASN A 126 12.99 -2.68 -49.52
C ASN A 126 13.74 -2.61 -48.19
N GLY A 127 14.35 -1.46 -47.86
CA GLY A 127 14.98 -1.23 -46.57
C GLY A 127 16.11 -2.21 -46.28
N ALA A 128 17.10 -2.25 -47.20
CA ALA A 128 18.22 -3.18 -47.13
C ALA A 128 19.28 -2.74 -46.12
N ASP A 129 19.68 -1.46 -46.15
CA ASP A 129 20.47 -0.90 -45.07
C ASP A 129 19.57 -0.56 -43.88
N ASP A 130 18.38 -0.02 -44.15
CA ASP A 130 17.41 0.46 -43.16
C ASP A 130 16.14 -0.42 -43.05
N ASN A 131 16.04 -1.34 -42.11
CA ASN A 131 17.09 -1.79 -41.20
C ASN A 131 17.26 -3.32 -41.23
N ALA A 132 17.21 -3.88 -42.45
CA ALA A 132 17.57 -5.28 -42.63
C ALA A 132 19.03 -5.53 -42.23
N SER A 133 19.94 -4.56 -42.45
CA SER A 133 21.34 -4.67 -42.05
C SER A 133 21.52 -4.84 -40.54
N GLY A 134 20.89 -3.99 -39.72
CA GLY A 134 20.96 -4.07 -38.26
C GLY A 134 20.29 -5.33 -37.72
N THR A 135 19.12 -5.69 -38.26
CA THR A 135 18.42 -6.93 -37.89
C THR A 135 19.28 -8.17 -38.18
N CYS A 136 19.93 -8.24 -39.34
CA CYS A 136 20.81 -9.36 -39.68
C CYS A 136 22.11 -9.33 -38.86
N GLY A 137 22.63 -8.14 -38.53
CA GLY A 137 23.73 -7.96 -37.59
C GLY A 137 23.41 -8.52 -36.20
N MET A 138 22.24 -8.19 -35.64
CA MET A 138 21.75 -8.71 -34.36
C MET A 138 21.65 -10.26 -34.37
N ILE A 139 21.12 -10.85 -35.45
CA ILE A 139 21.06 -12.31 -35.61
C ILE A 139 22.47 -12.93 -35.61
N ALA A 140 23.43 -12.29 -36.28
CA ALA A 140 24.82 -12.75 -36.32
C ALA A 140 25.52 -12.62 -34.96
N VAL A 141 25.19 -11.59 -34.17
CA VAL A 141 25.63 -11.48 -32.77
C VAL A 141 25.06 -12.64 -31.94
N ALA A 142 23.77 -12.97 -32.09
CA ALA A 142 23.14 -14.09 -31.38
C ALA A 142 23.82 -15.42 -31.70
N GLU A 143 24.13 -15.67 -32.97
CA GLU A 143 24.88 -16.86 -33.39
C GLU A 143 26.27 -16.93 -32.73
N THR A 144 26.98 -15.80 -32.68
CA THR A 144 28.32 -15.72 -32.07
C THR A 144 28.27 -15.95 -30.56
N LEU A 145 27.28 -15.38 -29.88
CA LEU A 145 27.12 -15.49 -28.43
C LEU A 145 26.57 -16.85 -27.97
N ARG A 146 26.00 -17.66 -28.88
CA ARG A 146 25.47 -19.00 -28.56
C ARG A 146 26.45 -19.88 -27.82
N ASP A 147 27.75 -19.77 -28.12
CA ASP A 147 28.78 -20.66 -27.59
C ASP A 147 29.61 -20.00 -26.46
N ILE A 148 29.23 -18.79 -26.01
CA ILE A 148 29.91 -18.05 -24.95
C ILE A 148 29.14 -18.21 -23.62
N GLU A 149 29.83 -18.62 -22.56
CA GLU A 149 29.23 -18.73 -21.22
C GLU A 149 29.20 -17.38 -20.50
N LEU A 150 28.00 -16.89 -20.22
CA LEU A 150 27.76 -15.66 -19.48
C LEU A 150 26.95 -15.92 -18.21
N ASN A 151 27.23 -15.14 -17.16
CA ASN A 151 26.42 -15.09 -15.94
C ASN A 151 25.19 -14.17 -16.09
N VAL A 152 25.08 -13.42 -17.19
CA VAL A 152 23.97 -12.50 -17.48
C VAL A 152 23.11 -13.07 -18.61
N GLY A 153 21.80 -12.78 -18.59
CA GLY A 153 20.95 -13.11 -19.73
C GLY A 153 21.18 -12.13 -20.88
N VAL A 154 21.26 -12.63 -22.11
CA VAL A 154 21.34 -11.76 -23.31
C VAL A 154 20.02 -11.84 -24.05
N VAL A 155 19.40 -10.69 -24.29
CA VAL A 155 18.10 -10.60 -24.95
C VAL A 155 18.26 -9.87 -26.28
N PHE A 156 17.81 -10.51 -27.35
CA PHE A 156 17.80 -9.98 -28.70
C PHE A 156 16.39 -9.49 -28.99
N VAL A 157 16.25 -8.21 -29.33
CA VAL A 157 14.93 -7.62 -29.60
C VAL A 157 14.87 -7.04 -31.01
N GLY A 158 14.04 -7.66 -31.84
CA GLY A 158 13.59 -7.11 -33.11
C GLY A 158 12.38 -6.21 -32.86
N PHE A 159 12.55 -4.89 -32.98
CA PHE A 159 11.48 -3.92 -32.77
C PHE A 159 10.62 -3.70 -34.02
N THR A 160 9.38 -3.35 -33.76
CA THR A 160 8.38 -2.99 -34.76
C THR A 160 7.94 -1.53 -34.60
N GLY A 161 7.57 -0.88 -35.69
CA GLY A 161 7.07 0.49 -35.70
C GLY A 161 8.10 1.52 -35.26
N GLU A 162 9.39 1.27 -35.48
CA GLU A 162 10.45 2.26 -35.24
C GLU A 162 10.19 3.50 -36.10
N GLU A 163 9.95 3.26 -37.40
CA GLU A 163 9.68 4.27 -38.44
C GLU A 163 8.43 5.11 -38.18
N ALA A 164 7.56 4.60 -37.31
CA ALA A 164 6.34 5.25 -36.86
C ALA A 164 6.51 5.97 -35.49
N GLY A 165 7.76 6.13 -35.03
CA GLY A 165 8.13 6.82 -33.81
C GLY A 165 8.41 5.89 -32.63
N MET A 166 9.24 4.86 -32.83
CA MET A 166 9.70 3.92 -31.79
C MET A 166 8.55 3.23 -31.05
N ILE A 167 7.51 2.79 -31.77
CA ILE A 167 6.29 2.24 -31.14
C ILE A 167 6.61 0.99 -30.34
N GLY A 168 7.39 0.07 -30.91
CA GLY A 168 7.78 -1.21 -30.32
C GLY A 168 8.70 -1.07 -29.11
N SER A 169 9.78 -0.28 -29.22
CA SER A 169 10.74 -0.08 -28.11
C SER A 169 10.15 0.73 -26.95
N ARG A 170 9.33 1.75 -27.23
CA ARG A 170 8.59 2.46 -26.17
C ARG A 170 7.61 1.55 -25.45
N ALA A 171 6.88 0.70 -26.20
CA ALA A 171 5.99 -0.28 -25.58
C ALA A 171 6.76 -1.30 -24.75
N PHE A 172 7.93 -1.73 -25.21
CA PHE A 172 8.79 -2.66 -24.47
C PHE A 172 9.16 -2.14 -23.07
N ILE A 173 9.47 -0.83 -22.97
CA ILE A 173 9.76 -0.14 -21.71
C ILE A 173 8.47 0.10 -20.90
N GLU A 174 7.45 0.71 -21.49
CA GLU A 174 6.23 1.14 -20.79
C GLU A 174 5.38 -0.04 -20.30
N GLU A 175 5.35 -1.14 -21.04
CA GLU A 175 4.63 -2.37 -20.69
C GLU A 175 5.49 -3.31 -19.82
N GLU A 176 6.69 -2.87 -19.41
CA GLU A 176 7.66 -3.63 -18.63
C GLU A 176 7.86 -5.06 -19.17
N THR A 177 8.04 -5.20 -20.49
CA THR A 177 8.25 -6.52 -21.13
C THR A 177 9.41 -7.28 -20.48
N LEU A 178 10.43 -6.52 -20.06
CA LEU A 178 11.40 -6.89 -19.04
C LEU A 178 11.34 -5.90 -17.88
N PRO A 179 11.63 -6.32 -16.64
CA PRO A 179 11.80 -5.40 -15.53
C PRO A 179 12.93 -4.41 -15.85
N ILE A 180 12.59 -3.13 -16.04
CA ILE A 180 13.53 -2.05 -16.42
C ILE A 180 14.77 -2.04 -15.50
N ALA A 181 14.56 -2.32 -14.21
CA ALA A 181 15.61 -2.37 -13.21
C ALA A 181 16.67 -3.47 -13.49
N ARG A 182 16.32 -4.54 -14.22
CA ARG A 182 17.23 -5.64 -14.56
C ARG A 182 17.97 -5.42 -15.88
N ILE A 183 17.62 -4.41 -16.67
CA ILE A 183 18.27 -4.09 -17.96
C ILE A 183 19.52 -3.24 -17.72
N ARG A 184 20.71 -3.79 -18.01
CA ARG A 184 22.01 -3.16 -17.72
C ARG A 184 22.56 -2.31 -18.85
N ALA A 185 22.26 -2.70 -20.08
CA ALA A 185 22.74 -2.05 -21.29
C ALA A 185 21.87 -2.44 -22.49
N ASP A 186 21.87 -1.56 -23.48
CA ASP A 186 21.27 -1.79 -24.80
C ASP A 186 22.26 -1.40 -25.92
N PHE A 187 22.49 -2.33 -26.85
CA PHE A 187 23.31 -2.14 -28.05
C PHE A 187 22.41 -2.15 -29.28
N ASN A 188 21.98 -0.98 -29.74
CA ASN A 188 21.03 -0.83 -30.84
C ASN A 188 21.74 -0.68 -32.20
N MET A 189 21.41 -1.53 -33.16
CA MET A 189 22.01 -1.58 -34.49
C MET A 189 21.02 -1.08 -35.54
N ASP A 190 21.38 0.00 -36.23
CA ASP A 190 20.49 0.65 -37.19
C ASP A 190 21.27 1.27 -38.36
N MET A 191 21.11 0.71 -39.57
CA MET A 191 21.90 1.06 -40.76
C MET A 191 23.41 0.84 -40.56
N ILE A 192 23.83 -0.42 -40.52
CA ILE A 192 25.22 -0.81 -40.20
C ILE A 192 26.03 -1.24 -41.42
N SER A 193 25.50 -1.09 -42.65
CA SER A 193 26.10 -1.68 -43.85
C SER A 193 26.50 -0.67 -44.91
N ARG A 194 26.33 0.64 -44.71
CA ARG A 194 26.65 1.58 -45.81
C ARG A 194 27.21 2.91 -45.37
N THR A 195 28.43 3.23 -45.80
CA THR A 195 29.02 4.55 -45.52
C THR A 195 30.03 4.94 -46.60
N ASP A 196 30.14 6.23 -46.89
CA ASP A 196 31.12 6.76 -47.84
C ASP A 196 32.55 6.79 -47.27
N ASP A 197 32.70 6.80 -45.94
CA ASP A 197 34.00 6.94 -45.25
C ASP A 197 34.44 5.69 -44.48
N ALA A 198 33.79 4.54 -44.70
CA ALA A 198 34.06 3.26 -44.04
C ALA A 198 33.94 3.26 -42.49
N ALA A 199 33.44 4.34 -41.87
CA ALA A 199 33.28 4.44 -40.42
C ALA A 199 31.83 4.25 -39.96
N ILE A 200 31.62 3.62 -38.80
CA ILE A 200 30.33 3.57 -38.09
C ILE A 200 30.24 4.73 -37.09
N ARG A 201 29.07 5.34 -37.00
CA ARG A 201 28.74 6.37 -36.01
C ARG A 201 28.23 5.65 -34.76
N LEU A 202 28.72 6.10 -33.62
CA LEU A 202 28.43 5.56 -32.31
C LEU A 202 27.93 6.67 -31.40
N ASP A 203 26.63 6.73 -31.18
CA ASP A 203 25.99 7.79 -30.39
C ASP A 203 25.31 7.20 -29.15
N GLY A 204 25.83 7.56 -27.98
CA GLY A 204 25.27 7.18 -26.68
C GLY A 204 25.12 8.37 -25.73
N GLY A 205 25.81 9.47 -26.02
CA GLY A 205 25.80 10.68 -25.21
C GLY A 205 26.21 10.44 -23.76
N PRO A 206 25.88 11.37 -22.85
CA PRO A 206 26.29 11.26 -21.44
C PRO A 206 25.76 10.00 -20.73
N GLN A 207 24.57 9.53 -21.11
CA GLN A 207 23.91 8.39 -20.46
C GLN A 207 24.44 7.03 -20.97
N GLY A 208 24.83 6.94 -22.24
CA GLY A 208 25.44 5.76 -22.86
C GLY A 208 26.97 5.69 -22.74
N LYS A 209 27.61 6.69 -22.11
CA LYS A 209 29.07 6.85 -22.08
C LYS A 209 29.84 5.59 -21.69
N VAL A 210 29.32 4.80 -20.73
CA VAL A 210 29.96 3.54 -20.30
C VAL A 210 30.09 2.53 -21.45
N LEU A 211 29.11 2.48 -22.35
CA LEU A 211 29.13 1.62 -23.53
C LEU A 211 30.02 2.20 -24.61
N VAL A 212 29.96 3.52 -24.82
CA VAL A 212 30.83 4.23 -25.77
C VAL A 212 32.31 4.00 -25.45
N ASP A 213 32.71 4.22 -24.19
CA ASP A 213 34.10 4.02 -23.75
C ASP A 213 34.56 2.56 -23.94
N LEU A 214 33.68 1.60 -23.62
CA LEU A 214 33.91 0.18 -23.84
C LEU A 214 34.16 -0.13 -25.32
N LEU A 215 33.29 0.37 -26.20
CA LEU A 215 33.32 0.10 -27.63
C LEU A 215 34.54 0.73 -28.29
N VAL A 216 34.90 1.97 -27.94
CA VAL A 216 36.13 2.64 -28.41
C VAL A 216 37.37 1.83 -28.07
N ARG A 217 37.40 1.23 -26.87
CA ARG A 217 38.51 0.37 -26.45
C ARG A 217 38.58 -0.95 -27.23
N LEU A 218 37.44 -1.50 -27.64
CA LEU A 218 37.36 -2.81 -28.31
C LEU A 218 37.46 -2.73 -29.84
N ALA A 219 37.06 -1.62 -30.47
CA ALA A 219 37.02 -1.45 -31.93
C ALA A 219 38.33 -1.78 -32.68
N PRO A 220 39.54 -1.48 -32.14
CA PRO A 220 40.79 -1.89 -32.78
C PRO A 220 40.92 -3.41 -32.98
N GLN A 221 40.24 -4.24 -32.19
CA GLN A 221 40.30 -5.70 -32.30
C GLN A 221 39.56 -6.25 -33.52
N VAL A 222 38.61 -5.50 -34.07
CA VAL A 222 37.82 -5.89 -35.26
C VAL A 222 38.13 -5.03 -36.48
N MET A 223 39.11 -4.12 -36.37
CA MET A 223 39.51 -3.20 -37.44
C MET A 223 38.31 -2.41 -37.99
N LEU A 224 37.49 -1.87 -37.08
CA LEU A 224 36.34 -1.02 -37.40
C LEU A 224 36.69 0.43 -37.07
N ASP A 225 36.59 1.30 -38.08
CA ASP A 225 36.69 2.74 -37.86
C ASP A 225 35.38 3.25 -37.27
N MET A 226 35.47 4.10 -36.24
CA MET A 226 34.30 4.65 -35.57
C MET A 226 34.39 6.17 -35.38
N LYS A 227 33.24 6.83 -35.45
CA LYS A 227 33.03 8.23 -35.07
C LYS A 227 32.06 8.27 -33.91
N VAL A 228 32.40 9.00 -32.86
CA VAL A 228 31.72 8.92 -31.56
C VAL A 228 31.01 10.23 -31.24
N ASP A 229 29.76 10.13 -30.79
CA ASP A 229 28.92 11.24 -30.34
C ASP A 229 28.93 12.43 -31.32
N THR A 230 28.91 12.13 -32.63
CA THR A 230 28.91 13.15 -33.68
C THR A 230 27.52 13.73 -33.93
N HIS A 231 26.46 13.03 -33.51
CA HIS A 231 25.06 13.41 -33.76
C HIS A 231 24.23 13.31 -32.49
N LEU A 232 24.36 14.29 -31.60
CA LEU A 232 23.59 14.32 -30.34
C LEU A 232 22.07 14.36 -30.54
N ASP A 233 21.59 14.80 -31.70
CA ASP A 233 20.17 14.77 -32.05
C ASP A 233 19.67 13.36 -32.42
N TRP A 234 20.56 12.38 -32.65
CA TRP A 234 20.22 10.98 -32.91
C TRP A 234 19.91 10.18 -31.64
N LEU A 235 20.25 10.70 -30.46
CA LEU A 235 19.99 10.04 -29.17
C LEU A 235 18.50 9.72 -28.91
N GLN A 236 17.58 10.25 -29.71
CA GLN A 236 16.13 10.01 -29.62
C GLN A 236 15.50 9.72 -30.99
N ARG A 237 16.30 9.28 -31.98
CA ARG A 237 15.84 9.02 -33.36
C ARG A 237 15.71 7.56 -33.75
N SER A 238 16.19 6.65 -32.91
CA SER A 238 16.04 5.20 -33.08
C SER A 238 15.86 4.56 -31.70
N ASP A 239 15.65 3.24 -31.66
CA ASP A 239 15.12 2.50 -30.50
C ASP A 239 15.89 2.68 -29.19
N GLN A 240 17.20 2.95 -29.23
CA GLN A 240 18.00 3.29 -28.05
C GLN A 240 17.42 4.46 -27.25
N GLY A 241 16.70 5.37 -27.93
CA GLY A 241 16.10 6.56 -27.33
C GLY A 241 15.09 6.22 -26.23
N ALA A 242 14.35 5.11 -26.38
CA ALA A 242 13.43 4.61 -25.35
C ALA A 242 14.19 4.18 -24.07
N PHE A 243 15.34 3.54 -24.22
CA PHE A 243 16.20 3.08 -23.12
C PHE A 243 16.91 4.25 -22.42
N LEU A 244 17.48 5.18 -23.19
CA LEU A 244 18.08 6.41 -22.66
C LEU A 244 17.05 7.21 -21.85
N SER A 245 15.83 7.35 -22.38
CA SER A 245 14.72 8.04 -21.68
C SER A 245 14.34 7.35 -20.36
N ALA A 246 14.52 6.03 -20.25
CA ALA A 246 14.31 5.25 -19.04
C ALA A 246 15.52 5.24 -18.09
N GLY A 247 16.62 5.93 -18.44
CA GLY A 247 17.86 5.96 -17.66
C GLY A 247 18.70 4.68 -17.76
N ILE A 248 18.45 3.86 -18.78
CA ILE A 248 19.26 2.68 -19.10
C ILE A 248 20.39 3.12 -20.06
N PRO A 249 21.66 2.76 -19.78
CA PRO A 249 22.74 3.01 -20.74
C PRO A 249 22.44 2.30 -22.06
N ALA A 250 22.39 3.06 -23.15
CA ALA A 250 22.17 2.53 -24.49
C ALA A 250 23.05 3.24 -25.51
N VAL A 251 23.30 2.60 -26.65
CA VAL A 251 24.14 3.15 -27.70
C VAL A 251 23.61 2.74 -29.07
N LEU A 252 23.62 3.70 -30.00
CA LEU A 252 23.28 3.52 -31.41
C LEU A 252 24.53 3.24 -32.24
N PHE A 253 24.50 2.20 -33.07
CA PHE A 253 25.43 1.99 -34.17
C PHE A 253 24.73 2.32 -35.48
N SER A 254 25.25 3.30 -36.24
CA SER A 254 24.62 3.72 -37.50
C SER A 254 25.59 4.31 -38.52
N CYS A 255 25.11 4.60 -39.72
CA CYS A 255 25.81 5.36 -40.76
C CYS A 255 25.16 6.73 -41.00
N GLU A 256 25.75 7.59 -41.83
CA GLU A 256 25.05 8.81 -42.26
C GLU A 256 23.89 8.45 -43.19
N ASP A 257 22.87 9.31 -43.22
CA ASP A 257 21.88 9.34 -44.28
C ASP A 257 22.57 9.33 -45.65
N HIS A 258 22.25 8.33 -46.46
CA HIS A 258 22.78 8.18 -47.81
C HIS A 258 21.72 8.45 -48.87
N VAL A 259 22.13 8.55 -50.14
CA VAL A 259 21.24 8.95 -51.25
C VAL A 259 20.03 8.02 -51.46
N ASP A 260 20.09 6.78 -50.98
CA ASP A 260 19.00 5.79 -51.04
C ASP A 260 18.17 5.68 -49.75
N TYR A 261 18.48 6.45 -48.71
CA TYR A 261 17.78 6.40 -47.41
C TYR A 261 16.31 6.78 -47.59
N HIS A 262 15.41 5.97 -47.03
CA HIS A 262 13.94 6.09 -47.22
C HIS A 262 13.51 6.14 -48.69
N LYS A 263 14.20 5.40 -49.57
CA LYS A 263 13.86 5.31 -51.00
C LYS A 263 13.73 3.87 -51.45
N VAL A 264 12.93 3.67 -52.50
CA VAL A 264 12.74 2.36 -53.14
C VAL A 264 14.06 1.76 -53.63
N SER A 265 15.08 2.60 -53.85
CA SER A 265 16.41 2.21 -54.29
C SER A 265 17.34 1.70 -53.19
N ASP A 266 16.88 1.57 -51.94
CA ASP A 266 17.63 0.91 -50.87
C ASP A 266 17.59 -0.62 -51.01
N HIS A 267 18.47 -1.14 -51.87
CA HIS A 267 18.53 -2.55 -52.27
C HIS A 267 19.76 -3.26 -51.72
N ALA A 268 19.63 -4.58 -51.55
CA ALA A 268 20.66 -5.44 -50.96
C ALA A 268 22.01 -5.41 -51.69
N ASP A 269 22.03 -5.19 -53.00
CA ASP A 269 23.27 -5.11 -53.80
C ASP A 269 24.13 -3.88 -53.48
N LYS A 270 23.59 -2.91 -52.74
CA LYS A 270 24.29 -1.70 -52.30
C LYS A 270 24.84 -1.79 -50.87
N THR A 271 24.61 -2.91 -50.18
CA THR A 271 25.06 -3.10 -48.80
C THR A 271 26.51 -3.60 -48.75
N ASP A 272 27.27 -3.10 -47.77
CA ASP A 272 28.58 -3.62 -47.37
C ASP A 272 28.41 -4.57 -46.18
N SER A 273 28.22 -5.85 -46.50
CA SER A 273 28.09 -6.92 -45.51
C SER A 273 29.38 -7.17 -44.71
N VAL A 274 30.55 -6.75 -45.21
CA VAL A 274 31.82 -6.85 -44.46
C VAL A 274 31.85 -5.81 -43.35
N LEU A 275 31.37 -4.59 -43.63
CA LEU A 275 31.18 -3.57 -42.60
C LEU A 275 30.17 -4.04 -41.54
N ALA A 276 29.01 -4.54 -41.96
CA ALA A 276 28.01 -5.06 -41.04
C ALA A 276 28.56 -6.21 -40.16
N ALA A 277 29.35 -7.12 -40.74
CA ALA A 277 30.01 -8.21 -40.00
C ALA A 277 31.01 -7.70 -38.96
N LYS A 278 31.77 -6.63 -39.25
CA LYS A 278 32.68 -6.00 -38.28
C LYS A 278 31.92 -5.32 -37.15
N THR A 279 30.82 -4.64 -37.44
CA THR A 279 29.94 -4.03 -36.42
C THR A 279 29.35 -5.10 -35.51
N ALA A 280 28.82 -6.18 -36.08
CA ALA A 280 28.33 -7.33 -35.31
C ALA A 280 29.45 -7.98 -34.47
N ALA A 281 30.68 -8.10 -35.01
CA ALA A 281 31.83 -8.61 -34.26
C ALA A 281 32.14 -7.74 -33.03
N LEU A 282 32.08 -6.42 -33.19
CA LEU A 282 32.31 -5.48 -32.09
C LEU A 282 31.27 -5.65 -30.98
N VAL A 283 29.99 -5.75 -31.33
CA VAL A 283 28.92 -5.98 -30.35
C VAL A 283 29.10 -7.35 -29.67
N ALA A 284 29.44 -8.39 -30.42
CA ALA A 284 29.70 -9.72 -29.87
C ALA A 284 30.93 -9.77 -28.93
N LEU A 285 31.89 -8.86 -29.07
CA LEU A 285 32.98 -8.64 -28.10
C LEU A 285 32.54 -7.79 -26.91
N ALA A 286 31.70 -6.77 -27.15
CA ALA A 286 31.28 -5.81 -26.14
C ALA A 286 30.35 -6.43 -25.09
N VAL A 287 29.40 -7.27 -25.49
CA VAL A 287 28.47 -7.94 -24.57
C VAL A 287 29.20 -8.73 -23.46
N PRO A 288 30.10 -9.70 -23.75
CA PRO A 288 30.83 -10.42 -22.72
C PRO A 288 31.78 -9.53 -21.92
N ALA A 289 32.44 -8.55 -22.55
CA ALA A 289 33.32 -7.61 -21.86
C ALA A 289 32.55 -6.73 -20.86
N PHE A 290 31.40 -6.19 -21.27
CA PHE A 290 30.51 -5.44 -20.39
C PHE A 290 29.99 -6.30 -19.25
N ALA A 291 29.57 -7.53 -19.54
CA ALA A 291 29.12 -8.48 -18.52
C ALA A 291 30.18 -8.81 -17.47
N ALA A 292 31.47 -8.80 -17.84
CA ALA A 292 32.58 -9.03 -16.92
C ALA A 292 32.95 -7.78 -16.10
N GLU A 293 32.75 -6.58 -16.65
CA GLU A 293 33.12 -5.30 -16.02
C GLU A 293 31.98 -4.65 -15.24
N MET A 294 30.74 -5.08 -15.45
CA MET A 294 29.60 -4.50 -14.76
C MET A 294 29.70 -4.75 -13.25
N SER A 295 29.64 -3.68 -12.46
CA SER A 295 29.41 -3.80 -11.02
C SER A 295 28.02 -4.40 -10.78
N PRO A 296 27.81 -5.20 -9.71
CA PRO A 296 26.47 -5.62 -9.33
C PRO A 296 25.55 -4.39 -9.16
N ARG A 297 24.39 -4.35 -9.82
CA ARG A 297 23.47 -3.20 -9.70
C ARG A 297 22.81 -3.16 -8.32
N PHE A 298 22.59 -4.35 -7.76
CA PHE A 298 21.91 -4.52 -6.49
C PHE A 298 22.86 -5.18 -5.50
N ASP A 299 23.01 -4.54 -4.35
CA ASP A 299 23.57 -5.20 -3.18
C ASP A 299 22.54 -6.23 -2.70
N THR A 300 22.77 -7.50 -3.00
CA THR A 300 21.96 -8.64 -2.54
C THR A 300 22.48 -9.22 -1.24
N THR A 301 23.46 -8.57 -0.60
CA THR A 301 23.97 -9.01 0.69
C THR A 301 22.82 -9.05 1.70
N PRO A 302 22.63 -10.18 2.42
CA PRO A 302 21.59 -10.30 3.43
C PRO A 302 21.60 -9.13 4.39
N LEU A 303 20.42 -8.76 4.88
CA LEU A 303 20.34 -7.79 5.95
C LEU A 303 20.95 -8.41 7.21
N LYS A 304 21.97 -7.75 7.76
CA LYS A 304 22.58 -8.14 9.03
C LYS A 304 22.19 -7.14 10.08
N VAL A 305 21.78 -7.63 11.25
CA VAL A 305 21.42 -6.81 12.41
C VAL A 305 22.57 -5.87 12.78
N ASP A 306 23.82 -6.32 12.70
CA ASP A 306 25.00 -5.50 13.01
C ASP A 306 25.21 -4.32 12.03
N ALA A 307 24.62 -4.38 10.83
CA ALA A 307 24.63 -3.26 9.88
C ALA A 307 23.61 -2.16 10.26
N LEU A 308 22.73 -2.40 11.25
CA LEU A 308 21.82 -1.40 11.82
C LEU A 308 22.56 -0.30 12.60
N GLU A 309 23.80 -0.56 13.03
CA GLU A 309 24.62 0.43 13.76
C GLU A 309 25.33 1.42 12.82
N THR A 310 25.51 1.05 11.55
CA THR A 310 26.07 1.92 10.50
C THR A 310 24.94 2.60 9.73
N GLN A 311 24.68 3.89 9.99
CA GLN A 311 23.54 4.68 9.50
C GLN A 311 23.46 4.94 7.97
N ALA A 312 23.91 4.04 7.10
CA ALA A 312 23.78 4.23 5.65
C ALA A 312 23.68 2.90 4.91
N ARG A 313 22.45 2.41 4.73
CA ARG A 313 22.12 1.26 3.88
C ARG A 313 20.92 1.56 2.98
N THR A 314 20.83 0.88 1.84
CA THR A 314 19.62 0.82 1.02
C THR A 314 18.69 -0.31 1.47
N LEU A 315 17.42 0.00 1.75
CA LEU A 315 16.33 -0.97 1.92
C LEU A 315 15.53 -1.05 0.62
N ARG A 316 15.46 -2.24 0.04
CA ARG A 316 14.81 -2.48 -1.26
C ARG A 316 13.35 -2.84 -1.04
N VAL A 317 12.45 -1.93 -1.39
CA VAL A 317 11.01 -2.07 -1.20
C VAL A 317 10.39 -2.67 -2.46
N GLY A 318 9.84 -3.87 -2.35
CA GLY A 318 9.01 -4.47 -3.37
C GLY A 318 7.61 -3.88 -3.36
N ARG A 319 7.21 -3.30 -4.49
CA ARG A 319 5.85 -2.85 -4.77
C ARG A 319 5.37 -3.43 -6.08
N THR A 320 4.06 -3.53 -6.31
CA THR A 320 3.54 -3.92 -7.62
C THR A 320 3.15 -2.70 -8.45
N ARG A 321 2.32 -2.93 -9.48
CA ARG A 321 1.74 -1.89 -10.33
C ARG A 321 1.01 -0.82 -9.51
N GLU A 322 0.85 0.34 -10.12
CA GLU A 322 0.09 1.44 -9.54
C GLU A 322 -1.34 1.01 -9.21
N PHE A 323 -1.72 1.24 -7.96
CA PHE A 323 -2.98 0.82 -7.37
C PHE A 323 -3.40 1.78 -6.26
N ALA A 324 -4.27 2.73 -6.61
CA ALA A 324 -4.75 3.74 -5.67
C ALA A 324 -5.74 3.14 -4.66
N PRO A 325 -5.62 3.45 -3.35
CA PRO A 325 -4.88 4.59 -2.82
C PRO A 325 -3.42 4.30 -2.37
N PHE A 326 -2.95 3.06 -2.45
CA PHE A 326 -1.64 2.65 -1.93
C PHE A 326 -0.46 3.18 -2.75
N TRP A 327 -0.42 2.86 -4.04
CA TRP A 327 0.60 3.32 -4.97
C TRP A 327 -0.07 4.08 -6.11
N ILE A 328 0.40 5.30 -6.42
CA ILE A 328 -0.19 6.15 -7.45
C ILE A 328 0.91 6.64 -8.39
N ALA A 329 0.61 6.66 -9.70
CA ALA A 329 1.47 7.28 -10.71
C ALA A 329 1.89 8.70 -10.30
N PRO A 330 3.20 8.98 -10.23
CA PRO A 330 3.65 10.35 -10.09
C PRO A 330 3.20 11.14 -11.33
N LYS A 331 2.50 12.26 -11.13
CA LYS A 331 2.13 13.16 -12.22
C LYS A 331 3.18 14.26 -12.32
N ARG A 332 3.43 14.80 -13.53
CA ARG A 332 4.39 15.91 -13.74
C ARG A 332 4.22 17.10 -12.78
N ARG A 333 3.02 17.33 -12.24
CA ARG A 333 2.69 18.39 -11.27
C ARG A 333 2.44 17.92 -9.83
N SER A 334 2.46 16.61 -9.56
CA SER A 334 2.22 16.04 -8.23
C SER A 334 3.25 14.99 -7.89
N LYS A 335 3.94 15.18 -6.76
CA LYS A 335 4.86 14.19 -6.18
C LYS A 335 4.14 13.14 -5.33
N ASP A 336 2.80 13.16 -5.30
CA ASP A 336 2.01 12.18 -4.56
C ASP A 336 2.23 10.78 -5.14
N ARG A 337 2.58 9.82 -4.26
CA ARG A 337 2.89 8.44 -4.62
C ARG A 337 1.90 7.44 -4.01
N GLY A 338 0.85 7.93 -3.34
CA GLY A 338 -0.09 7.10 -2.59
C GLY A 338 0.34 6.80 -1.15
N PHE A 339 -0.54 6.16 -0.40
CA PHE A 339 -0.38 5.87 1.03
C PHE A 339 0.86 5.02 1.34
N ASP A 340 1.09 3.93 0.60
CA ASP A 340 2.27 3.07 0.79
C ASP A 340 3.55 3.83 0.40
N GLY A 341 3.48 4.69 -0.62
CA GLY A 341 4.58 5.56 -1.02
C GLY A 341 4.95 6.60 0.03
N ASP A 342 3.96 7.24 0.66
CA ASP A 342 4.16 8.17 1.77
C ASP A 342 4.68 7.45 3.02
N PHE A 343 4.12 6.27 3.35
CA PHE A 343 4.59 5.42 4.44
C PHE A 343 6.06 5.01 4.24
N CYS A 344 6.43 4.51 3.06
CA CYS A 344 7.82 4.17 2.74
C CYS A 344 8.71 5.41 2.90
N THR A 345 8.32 6.54 2.31
CA THR A 345 9.11 7.78 2.41
C THR A 345 9.40 8.17 3.86
N GLU A 346 8.42 8.04 4.74
CA GLU A 346 8.59 8.33 6.16
C GLU A 346 9.42 7.27 6.90
N LEU A 347 9.20 5.99 6.60
CA LEU A 347 9.98 4.88 7.13
C LEU A 347 11.48 5.05 6.83
N GLY A 348 11.83 5.40 5.58
CA GLY A 348 13.22 5.65 5.18
C GLY A 348 13.89 6.75 5.99
N LYS A 349 13.18 7.87 6.23
CA LYS A 349 13.69 8.97 7.06
C LYS A 349 13.97 8.53 8.50
N ARG A 350 13.04 7.78 9.10
CA ARG A 350 13.14 7.35 10.51
C ARG A 350 14.22 6.31 10.72
N LEU A 351 14.37 5.40 9.77
CA LEU A 351 15.46 4.42 9.79
C LEU A 351 16.83 5.05 9.48
N GLY A 352 16.86 6.23 8.86
CA GLY A 352 18.11 6.82 8.33
C GLY A 352 18.65 6.02 7.14
N TRP A 353 17.79 5.29 6.44
CA TRP A 353 18.15 4.39 5.34
C TRP A 353 17.74 4.98 4.00
N LYS A 354 18.53 4.71 2.95
CA LYS A 354 18.10 4.97 1.58
C LYS A 354 17.01 3.95 1.24
N LEU A 355 15.97 4.40 0.54
CA LEU A 355 14.97 3.50 -0.02
C LEU A 355 15.18 3.36 -1.52
N GLU A 356 15.05 2.13 -1.99
CA GLU A 356 15.01 1.82 -3.41
C GLU A 356 13.75 0.99 -3.70
N GLU A 357 12.85 1.56 -4.47
CA GLU A 357 11.62 0.90 -4.88
C GLU A 357 11.87 0.00 -6.08
N LYS A 358 11.34 -1.21 -6.03
CA LYS A 358 11.39 -2.17 -7.13
C LYS A 358 9.98 -2.56 -7.52
N SER A 359 9.67 -2.32 -8.79
CA SER A 359 8.47 -2.85 -9.43
C SER A 359 8.61 -4.37 -9.50
N VAL A 360 7.65 -5.08 -8.90
CA VAL A 360 7.53 -6.53 -8.97
C VAL A 360 6.22 -6.86 -9.66
N ALA A 361 6.23 -7.85 -10.55
CA ALA A 361 5.02 -8.31 -11.20
C ALA A 361 4.02 -8.83 -10.13
N VAL A 362 2.72 -8.65 -10.40
CA VAL A 362 1.68 -9.15 -9.50
C VAL A 362 1.79 -10.67 -9.40
N GLY A 363 1.93 -11.21 -8.19
CA GLY A 363 2.15 -12.63 -7.92
C GLY A 363 3.62 -13.04 -7.78
N ASP A 364 4.58 -12.19 -8.15
CA ASP A 364 6.02 -12.46 -8.06
C ASP A 364 6.67 -11.88 -6.80
N GLU A 365 5.92 -11.23 -5.92
CA GLU A 365 6.43 -10.50 -4.76
C GLU A 365 7.19 -11.41 -3.80
N VAL A 366 6.63 -12.60 -3.57
CA VAL A 366 7.24 -13.64 -2.72
C VAL A 366 8.56 -14.12 -3.32
N ARG A 367 8.57 -14.43 -4.62
CA ARG A 367 9.77 -14.86 -5.34
C ARG A 367 10.86 -13.78 -5.28
N ALA A 368 10.49 -12.52 -5.53
CA ALA A 368 11.43 -11.40 -5.48
C ALA A 368 12.05 -11.23 -4.07
N LEU A 369 11.26 -11.49 -3.03
CA LEU A 369 11.74 -11.46 -1.64
C LEU A 369 12.69 -12.64 -1.34
N GLU A 370 12.36 -13.85 -1.78
CA GLU A 370 13.17 -15.06 -1.60
C GLU A 370 14.51 -15.00 -2.35
N GLN A 371 14.50 -14.47 -3.58
CA GLN A 371 15.70 -14.31 -4.41
C GLN A 371 16.60 -13.15 -3.97
N GLY A 372 16.16 -12.38 -2.97
CA GLY A 372 16.90 -11.21 -2.52
C GLY A 372 16.88 -10.05 -3.51
N GLU A 373 15.92 -10.03 -4.44
CA GLU A 373 15.68 -8.86 -5.28
C GLU A 373 15.12 -7.71 -4.43
N VAL A 374 14.24 -8.01 -3.48
CA VAL A 374 13.72 -7.05 -2.49
C VAL A 374 14.01 -7.50 -1.06
N ASP A 375 13.89 -6.57 -0.13
CA ASP A 375 14.09 -6.78 1.31
C ASP A 375 12.77 -6.81 2.08
N VAL A 376 11.80 -6.04 1.61
CA VAL A 376 10.51 -5.86 2.25
C VAL A 376 9.45 -5.65 1.18
N ILE A 377 8.29 -6.30 1.34
CA ILE A 377 7.11 -6.06 0.51
C ILE A 377 6.24 -5.02 1.21
N VAL A 378 5.93 -3.92 0.52
CA VAL A 378 5.01 -2.87 0.97
C VAL A 378 4.04 -2.57 -0.18
N ASN A 379 2.89 -3.24 -0.16
CA ASN A 379 1.95 -3.22 -1.28
C ASN A 379 0.53 -3.62 -0.84
N GLY A 380 0.00 -2.97 0.21
CA GLY A 380 -1.28 -3.36 0.79
C GLY A 380 -1.32 -4.81 1.29
N PHE A 381 -0.20 -5.32 1.81
CA PHE A 381 -0.03 -6.75 2.10
C PHE A 381 -0.84 -7.17 3.33
N PHE A 382 -1.96 -7.88 3.11
CA PHE A 382 -2.80 -8.41 4.18
C PHE A 382 -2.09 -9.45 5.06
N ALA A 383 -2.21 -9.29 6.37
CA ALA A 383 -1.76 -10.25 7.37
C ALA A 383 -2.78 -11.40 7.51
N THR A 384 -2.34 -12.62 7.21
CA THR A 384 -3.13 -13.85 7.44
C THR A 384 -2.31 -14.86 8.24
N PRO A 385 -2.94 -15.83 8.95
CA PRO A 385 -2.19 -16.87 9.66
C PRO A 385 -1.22 -17.65 8.76
N LYS A 386 -1.61 -17.95 7.51
CA LYS A 386 -0.74 -18.59 6.50
C LYS A 386 0.51 -17.73 6.24
N ARG A 387 0.31 -16.44 5.93
CA ARG A 387 1.41 -15.51 5.67
C ARG A 387 2.30 -15.29 6.90
N GLY A 388 1.73 -15.29 8.11
CA GLY A 388 2.50 -15.18 9.35
C GLY A 388 3.39 -16.39 9.65
N ALA A 389 3.09 -17.56 9.06
CA ALA A 389 3.96 -18.73 9.14
C ALA A 389 5.08 -18.72 8.08
N GLU A 390 4.88 -18.02 6.97
CA GLU A 390 5.81 -17.95 5.83
C GLU A 390 6.79 -16.76 5.94
N PHE A 391 6.34 -15.64 6.52
CA PHE A 391 7.05 -14.37 6.52
C PHE A 391 7.29 -13.84 7.94
N ALA A 392 8.35 -13.04 8.09
CA ALA A 392 8.47 -12.14 9.22
C ALA A 392 7.57 -10.92 8.96
N LEU A 393 6.40 -10.89 9.61
CA LEU A 393 5.45 -9.80 9.49
C LEU A 393 5.74 -8.70 10.51
N THR A 394 5.57 -7.46 10.10
CA THR A 394 5.62 -6.29 10.97
C THR A 394 4.31 -6.10 11.76
N ALA A 395 4.31 -5.21 12.74
CA ALA A 395 3.09 -4.61 13.26
C ALA A 395 2.31 -3.93 12.12
N PRO A 396 0.97 -3.92 12.16
CA PRO A 396 0.19 -3.35 11.07
C PRO A 396 0.34 -1.83 10.98
N TYR A 397 0.56 -1.33 9.78
CA TYR A 397 0.57 0.11 9.48
C TYR A 397 -0.77 0.61 8.92
N LEU A 398 -1.75 -0.29 8.73
CA LEU A 398 -3.15 0.05 8.52
C LEU A 398 -4.06 -1.07 9.05
N THR A 399 -4.94 -0.74 10.00
CA THR A 399 -5.84 -1.69 10.67
C THR A 399 -7.30 -1.57 10.25
N SER A 400 -7.68 -0.44 9.65
CA SER A 400 -9.04 -0.11 9.22
C SER A 400 -9.40 -0.61 7.83
N ASP A 401 -8.55 -1.44 7.23
CA ASP A 401 -8.77 -2.03 5.92
C ASP A 401 -9.05 -3.53 6.01
N GLY A 402 -9.25 -4.16 4.87
CA GLY A 402 -9.38 -5.59 4.75
C GLY A 402 -9.99 -5.98 3.43
N ILE A 403 -10.62 -7.15 3.42
CA ILE A 403 -11.34 -7.64 2.25
C ILE A 403 -12.63 -6.85 2.15
N GLY A 404 -12.85 -6.22 1.01
CA GLY A 404 -14.00 -5.40 0.70
C GLY A 404 -14.71 -5.81 -0.58
N ALA A 405 -15.86 -5.20 -0.82
CA ALA A 405 -16.59 -5.32 -2.07
C ALA A 405 -17.03 -3.95 -2.59
N LEU A 406 -16.86 -3.73 -3.90
CA LEU A 406 -17.54 -2.68 -4.62
C LEU A 406 -18.89 -3.20 -5.12
N VAL A 407 -19.97 -2.49 -4.80
CA VAL A 407 -21.34 -2.82 -5.20
C VAL A 407 -22.08 -1.57 -5.70
N LYS A 408 -23.20 -1.74 -6.42
CA LYS A 408 -24.11 -0.62 -6.71
C LYS A 408 -24.58 0.05 -5.42
N ARG A 409 -24.75 1.37 -5.44
CA ARG A 409 -25.10 2.17 -4.26
C ARG A 409 -26.42 1.72 -3.62
N ASP A 410 -27.41 1.36 -4.44
CA ASP A 410 -28.75 0.91 -4.04
C ASP A 410 -28.84 -0.61 -3.80
N SER A 411 -27.73 -1.33 -3.93
CA SER A 411 -27.68 -2.76 -3.65
C SER A 411 -27.98 -3.05 -2.18
N GLU A 412 -28.82 -4.04 -1.90
CA GLU A 412 -29.09 -4.55 -0.55
C GLU A 412 -28.00 -5.50 -0.04
N LEU A 413 -26.93 -5.72 -0.82
CA LEU A 413 -25.88 -6.67 -0.46
C LEU A 413 -25.13 -6.27 0.83
N THR A 414 -24.84 -7.29 1.63
CA THR A 414 -24.00 -7.25 2.83
C THR A 414 -22.99 -8.40 2.76
N SER A 415 -22.05 -8.48 3.70
CA SER A 415 -21.12 -9.61 3.77
C SER A 415 -21.82 -10.97 3.86
N VAL A 416 -22.99 -11.03 4.47
CA VAL A 416 -23.79 -12.26 4.66
C VAL A 416 -24.49 -12.71 3.37
N THR A 417 -24.78 -11.80 2.44
CA THR A 417 -25.65 -12.06 1.28
C THR A 417 -24.90 -12.27 -0.04
N LEU A 418 -23.57 -12.42 0.01
CA LEU A 418 -22.73 -12.57 -1.19
C LEU A 418 -22.67 -14.00 -1.72
N ASP A 419 -23.09 -15.00 -0.94
CA ASP A 419 -23.15 -16.38 -1.42
C ASP A 419 -24.21 -16.56 -2.53
N GLY A 420 -23.89 -17.34 -3.55
CA GLY A 420 -24.75 -17.53 -4.73
C GLY A 420 -24.80 -16.34 -5.71
N LYS A 421 -23.97 -15.31 -5.53
CA LYS A 421 -23.88 -14.13 -6.41
C LYS A 421 -22.78 -14.25 -7.47
N LYS A 422 -22.80 -13.37 -8.47
CA LYS A 422 -21.75 -13.24 -9.48
C LYS A 422 -20.66 -12.29 -8.99
N LEU A 423 -19.48 -12.84 -8.71
CA LEU A 423 -18.38 -12.09 -8.09
C LEU A 423 -17.20 -11.95 -9.05
N GLY A 424 -16.67 -10.74 -9.18
CA GLY A 424 -15.34 -10.53 -9.75
C GLY A 424 -14.33 -10.47 -8.61
N LEU A 425 -13.19 -11.16 -8.73
CA LEU A 425 -12.14 -11.12 -7.71
C LEU A 425 -10.93 -10.33 -8.22
N SER A 426 -10.35 -9.47 -7.38
CA SER A 426 -8.97 -9.01 -7.58
C SER A 426 -8.05 -10.24 -7.60
N ASN A 427 -7.05 -10.27 -8.48
CA ASN A 427 -6.12 -11.38 -8.65
C ASN A 427 -5.15 -11.53 -7.45
N ASP A 428 -5.67 -11.66 -6.23
CA ASP A 428 -4.90 -11.97 -5.03
C ASP A 428 -5.44 -13.24 -4.34
N GLU A 429 -4.54 -14.04 -3.76
CA GLU A 429 -4.91 -15.29 -3.07
C GLU A 429 -5.88 -15.07 -1.90
N VAL A 430 -5.95 -13.85 -1.37
CA VAL A 430 -6.71 -13.52 -0.16
C VAL A 430 -8.21 -13.39 -0.49
N ALA A 431 -8.56 -12.70 -1.58
CA ALA A 431 -9.93 -12.60 -2.08
C ALA A 431 -10.48 -13.98 -2.48
N ALA A 432 -9.65 -14.82 -3.11
CA ALA A 432 -10.02 -16.19 -3.46
C ALA A 432 -10.25 -17.07 -2.21
N ALA A 433 -9.36 -16.99 -1.22
CA ALA A 433 -9.52 -17.72 0.05
C ALA A 433 -10.78 -17.27 0.81
N TRP A 434 -11.06 -15.97 0.84
CA TRP A 434 -12.28 -15.42 1.44
C TRP A 434 -13.54 -15.93 0.75
N GLN A 435 -13.58 -15.85 -0.58
CA GLN A 435 -14.73 -16.33 -1.34
C GLN A 435 -14.97 -17.83 -1.08
N ALA A 436 -13.93 -18.66 -1.10
CA ALA A 436 -14.05 -20.08 -0.83
C ALA A 436 -14.60 -20.39 0.57
N GLN A 437 -14.25 -19.56 1.56
CA GLN A 437 -14.69 -19.73 2.95
C GLN A 437 -16.10 -19.19 3.21
N PHE A 438 -16.42 -18.01 2.69
CA PHE A 438 -17.61 -17.25 3.10
C PHE A 438 -18.69 -17.14 2.02
N ALA A 439 -18.36 -17.42 0.76
CA ALA A 439 -19.29 -17.41 -0.38
C ALA A 439 -19.04 -18.57 -1.36
N PRO A 440 -18.98 -19.83 -0.89
CA PRO A 440 -18.56 -20.99 -1.70
C PRO A 440 -19.48 -21.30 -2.90
N GLY A 441 -20.75 -20.86 -2.86
CA GLY A 441 -21.72 -21.00 -3.94
C GLY A 441 -21.72 -19.84 -4.95
N ALA A 442 -20.87 -18.83 -4.76
CA ALA A 442 -20.74 -17.73 -5.70
C ALA A 442 -20.18 -18.17 -7.07
N THR A 443 -20.68 -17.56 -8.14
CA THR A 443 -20.12 -17.71 -9.49
C THR A 443 -18.99 -16.69 -9.68
N VAL A 444 -17.75 -17.16 -9.73
CA VAL A 444 -16.58 -16.30 -9.97
C VAL A 444 -16.44 -16.01 -11.46
N ILE A 445 -16.35 -14.72 -11.80
CA ILE A 445 -16.15 -14.24 -13.18
C ILE A 445 -14.79 -13.55 -13.25
N ALA A 446 -13.96 -13.98 -14.20
CA ALA A 446 -12.63 -13.42 -14.41
C ALA A 446 -12.71 -11.95 -14.86
N LEU A 447 -11.96 -11.09 -14.18
CA LEU A 447 -11.85 -9.67 -14.52
C LEU A 447 -10.75 -9.47 -15.57
N ASN A 448 -11.08 -9.76 -16.83
CA ASN A 448 -10.15 -9.58 -17.96
C ASN A 448 -10.39 -8.21 -18.61
N GLY A 449 -9.50 -7.24 -18.39
CA GLY A 449 -9.60 -5.94 -19.05
C GLY A 449 -8.85 -4.79 -18.36
N PRO A 450 -8.89 -3.57 -18.95
CA PRO A 450 -8.27 -2.40 -18.37
C PRO A 450 -8.89 -2.01 -17.02
N ALA A 451 -8.14 -1.24 -16.23
CA ALA A 451 -8.61 -0.71 -14.95
C ALA A 451 -9.94 0.04 -15.13
N GLY A 452 -11.01 -0.43 -14.46
CA GLY A 452 -12.36 0.12 -14.55
C GLY A 452 -13.40 -0.79 -15.21
N ALA A 453 -12.98 -1.81 -15.97
CA ALA A 453 -13.91 -2.76 -16.61
C ALA A 453 -14.85 -3.43 -15.59
N ALA A 454 -14.34 -3.76 -14.41
CA ALA A 454 -15.09 -4.40 -13.34
C ALA A 454 -16.28 -3.55 -12.83
N ALA A 455 -16.16 -2.22 -12.83
CA ALA A 455 -17.25 -1.33 -12.44
C ALA A 455 -18.36 -1.31 -13.50
N THR A 456 -18.00 -1.28 -14.78
CA THR A 456 -18.95 -1.36 -15.89
C THR A 456 -19.69 -2.70 -15.91
N MET A 457 -19.01 -3.80 -15.57
CA MET A 457 -19.66 -5.12 -15.44
C MET A 457 -20.70 -5.14 -14.32
N ILE A 458 -20.46 -4.44 -13.20
CA ILE A 458 -21.48 -4.26 -12.15
C ILE A 458 -22.67 -3.44 -12.69
N GLU A 459 -22.41 -2.34 -13.41
CA GLU A 459 -23.46 -1.49 -13.99
C GLU A 459 -24.36 -2.27 -14.94
N ASN A 460 -23.77 -3.07 -15.82
CA ASN A 460 -24.44 -3.93 -16.79
C ASN A 460 -25.17 -5.13 -16.17
N GLY A 461 -24.99 -5.40 -14.87
CA GLY A 461 -25.58 -6.56 -14.19
C GLY A 461 -24.89 -7.90 -14.53
N GLU A 462 -23.67 -7.83 -15.08
CA GLU A 462 -22.80 -8.99 -15.30
C GLU A 462 -22.18 -9.47 -13.98
N LEU A 463 -21.89 -8.52 -13.07
CA LEU A 463 -21.43 -8.77 -11.70
C LEU A 463 -22.42 -8.20 -10.68
N ASP A 464 -22.59 -8.89 -9.57
CA ASP A 464 -23.27 -8.37 -8.39
C ASP A 464 -22.31 -7.55 -7.50
N ALA A 465 -21.04 -7.98 -7.43
CA ALA A 465 -20.00 -7.33 -6.65
C ALA A 465 -18.60 -7.62 -7.22
N VAL A 466 -17.66 -6.73 -6.91
CA VAL A 466 -16.22 -6.96 -7.11
C VAL A 466 -15.54 -7.03 -5.75
N ILE A 467 -14.97 -8.18 -5.42
CA ILE A 467 -14.19 -8.41 -4.20
C ILE A 467 -12.76 -7.91 -4.44
N THR A 468 -12.30 -7.00 -3.59
CA THR A 468 -11.00 -6.33 -3.64
C THR A 468 -10.67 -5.82 -2.23
N ASP A 469 -9.51 -5.22 -2.00
CA ASP A 469 -9.28 -4.44 -0.78
C ASP A 469 -10.31 -3.32 -0.57
N PHE A 470 -10.75 -3.16 0.68
CA PHE A 470 -11.79 -2.22 1.04
C PHE A 470 -11.36 -0.76 0.80
N ALA A 471 -10.08 -0.44 1.00
CA ALA A 471 -9.48 0.85 0.65
C ALA A 471 -9.77 1.25 -0.80
N SER A 472 -9.57 0.34 -1.77
CA SER A 472 -9.77 0.67 -3.18
C SER A 472 -11.22 0.63 -3.62
N ALA A 473 -12.03 -0.28 -3.06
CA ALA A 473 -13.48 -0.21 -3.22
C ALA A 473 -14.01 1.15 -2.72
N SER A 474 -13.52 1.59 -1.55
CA SER A 474 -13.90 2.88 -0.95
C SER A 474 -13.43 4.05 -1.79
N ALA A 475 -12.17 4.06 -2.24
CA ALA A 475 -11.64 5.10 -3.12
C ALA A 475 -12.40 5.16 -4.45
N ARG A 476 -12.91 4.04 -4.97
CA ARG A 476 -13.78 4.02 -6.16
C ARG A 476 -15.16 4.60 -5.85
N ALA A 477 -15.84 4.15 -4.80
CA ALA A 477 -17.15 4.65 -4.39
C ALA A 477 -17.14 6.15 -4.01
N GLN A 478 -16.00 6.65 -3.51
CA GLN A 478 -15.83 8.07 -3.27
C GLN A 478 -15.80 8.88 -4.57
N ARG A 479 -15.09 8.38 -5.59
CA ARG A 479 -15.00 8.99 -6.93
C ARG A 479 -16.28 8.86 -7.75
N ASP A 480 -17.00 7.76 -7.58
CA ASP A 480 -18.23 7.46 -8.31
C ASP A 480 -19.36 7.09 -7.35
N LYS A 481 -20.29 8.03 -7.19
CA LYS A 481 -21.40 7.94 -6.24
C LYS A 481 -22.45 6.90 -6.61
N SER A 482 -22.36 6.28 -7.80
CA SER A 482 -23.21 5.17 -8.22
C SER A 482 -22.87 3.87 -7.50
N PHE A 483 -21.74 3.83 -6.80
CA PHE A 483 -21.27 2.68 -6.03
C PHE A 483 -21.21 2.96 -4.53
N ARG A 484 -21.15 1.89 -3.75
CA ARG A 484 -20.71 1.90 -2.35
C ARG A 484 -19.73 0.77 -2.09
N ALA A 485 -18.89 0.94 -1.07
CA ALA A 485 -17.96 -0.08 -0.61
C ALA A 485 -18.49 -0.79 0.62
N LEU A 486 -18.31 -2.10 0.69
CA LEU A 486 -18.60 -2.94 1.85
C LEU A 486 -17.30 -3.44 2.43
N LEU A 487 -17.06 -3.27 3.72
CA LEU A 487 -16.01 -4.01 4.41
C LEU A 487 -16.55 -5.39 4.75
N LEU A 488 -15.96 -6.43 4.17
CA LEU A 488 -16.42 -7.82 4.33
C LEU A 488 -15.70 -8.51 5.47
N GLN A 489 -14.40 -8.31 5.56
CA GLN A 489 -13.56 -8.84 6.64
C GLN A 489 -12.41 -7.89 6.91
N ALA A 490 -12.38 -7.30 8.10
CA ALA A 490 -11.23 -6.52 8.56
C ALA A 490 -9.98 -7.40 8.56
N THR A 491 -8.94 -6.95 7.85
CA THR A 491 -7.68 -7.67 7.71
C THR A 491 -6.56 -6.64 7.70
N PRO A 492 -5.70 -6.58 8.73
CA PRO A 492 -4.67 -5.57 8.81
C PRO A 492 -3.66 -5.69 7.67
N ILE A 493 -3.13 -4.55 7.26
CA ILE A 493 -2.03 -4.45 6.29
C ILE A 493 -0.71 -4.26 7.05
N VAL A 494 0.28 -5.06 6.65
CA VAL A 494 1.61 -5.16 7.25
C VAL A 494 2.68 -5.09 6.17
N CYS A 495 3.93 -4.81 6.54
CA CYS A 495 5.08 -5.15 5.69
C CYS A 495 5.45 -6.63 5.88
N ALA A 496 5.89 -7.29 4.81
CA ALA A 496 6.37 -8.67 4.84
C ALA A 496 7.86 -8.75 4.48
N LEU A 497 8.62 -9.47 5.31
CA LEU A 497 10.05 -9.73 5.14
C LEU A 497 10.31 -11.25 5.14
N ARG A 498 11.53 -11.66 4.74
CA ARG A 498 11.93 -13.08 4.83
C ARG A 498 11.81 -13.55 6.28
N SER A 499 11.45 -14.82 6.48
CA SER A 499 11.26 -15.40 7.81
C SER A 499 12.47 -15.24 8.74
N HIS A 500 13.69 -15.22 8.19
CA HIS A 500 14.93 -15.00 8.95
C HIS A 500 15.29 -13.53 9.18
N ASP A 501 14.56 -12.58 8.62
CA ASP A 501 14.76 -11.13 8.78
C ASP A 501 13.89 -10.55 9.94
N SER A 502 13.57 -11.37 10.94
CA SER A 502 12.63 -11.02 12.03
C SER A 502 13.06 -9.83 12.87
N ASP A 503 14.36 -9.64 13.07
CA ASP A 503 14.90 -8.51 13.86
C ASP A 503 14.64 -7.17 13.14
N ILE A 504 14.60 -7.18 11.82
CA ILE A 504 14.32 -6.00 11.00
C ILE A 504 12.83 -5.74 10.97
N ALA A 505 12.02 -6.79 10.87
CA ALA A 505 10.58 -6.68 11.05
C ALA A 505 10.23 -6.06 12.42
N ALA A 506 10.93 -6.46 13.50
CA ALA A 506 10.77 -5.87 14.82
C ALA A 506 11.17 -4.38 14.84
N ARG A 507 12.26 -4.00 14.17
CA ARG A 507 12.66 -2.59 14.06
C ARG A 507 11.65 -1.74 13.29
N ILE A 508 11.18 -2.21 12.14
CA ILE A 508 10.13 -1.53 11.37
C ILE A 508 8.85 -1.42 12.22
N SER A 509 8.51 -2.46 12.98
CA SER A 509 7.35 -2.45 13.89
C SER A 509 7.48 -1.38 14.98
N ALA A 510 8.68 -1.17 15.51
CA ALA A 510 8.94 -0.10 16.48
C ALA A 510 8.75 1.29 15.85
N GLU A 511 9.19 1.49 14.60
CA GLU A 511 8.95 2.74 13.87
C GLU A 511 7.47 2.96 13.56
N ILE A 512 6.73 1.91 13.19
CA ILE A 512 5.27 1.96 13.00
C ILE A 512 4.59 2.41 14.31
N ALA A 513 4.98 1.82 15.45
CA ALA A 513 4.44 2.22 16.75
C ALA A 513 4.77 3.68 17.10
N ALA A 514 5.97 4.15 16.76
CA ALA A 514 6.34 5.56 16.92
C ALA A 514 5.49 6.48 16.03
N MET A 515 5.25 6.10 14.77
CA MET A 515 4.40 6.85 13.85
C MET A 515 2.92 6.88 14.28
N GLU A 516 2.43 5.83 14.95
CA GLU A 516 1.11 5.84 15.59
C GLU A 516 1.09 6.81 16.78
N SER A 517 2.06 6.68 17.68
CA SER A 517 2.13 7.48 18.90
C SER A 517 2.24 8.98 18.61
N ASP A 518 2.92 9.35 17.54
CA ASP A 518 3.09 10.73 17.11
C ASP A 518 2.10 11.13 16.01
N GLY A 519 1.07 10.34 15.70
CA GLY A 519 0.03 10.71 14.74
C GLY A 519 0.48 10.89 13.28
N THR A 520 1.72 10.53 12.94
CA THR A 520 2.20 10.56 11.54
C THR A 520 1.39 9.61 10.66
N LEU A 521 1.10 8.40 11.15
CA LEU A 521 0.24 7.46 10.44
C LEU A 521 -1.19 7.96 10.34
N ALA A 522 -1.76 8.55 11.39
CA ALA A 522 -3.09 9.14 11.35
C ALA A 522 -3.20 10.24 10.27
N THR A 523 -2.19 11.12 10.18
CA THR A 523 -2.12 12.17 9.15
C THR A 523 -2.07 11.58 7.75
N SER A 524 -1.18 10.59 7.54
CA SER A 524 -1.05 9.90 6.24
C SER A 524 -2.35 9.19 5.85
N ARG A 525 -2.94 8.41 6.77
CA ARG A 525 -4.23 7.74 6.56
C ARG A 525 -5.34 8.73 6.24
N GLY A 526 -5.42 9.86 6.94
CA GLY A 526 -6.38 10.92 6.69
C GLY A 526 -6.28 11.50 5.27
N LYS A 527 -5.06 11.72 4.77
CA LYS A 527 -4.80 12.21 3.40
C LYS A 527 -5.43 11.32 2.32
N TYR A 528 -5.50 10.01 2.57
CA TYR A 528 -6.02 9.02 1.62
C TYR A 528 -7.40 8.46 1.98
N ALA A 529 -8.10 9.08 2.94
CA ALA A 529 -9.38 8.60 3.45
C ALA A 529 -9.34 7.16 4.01
N LEU A 530 -8.20 6.79 4.61
CA LEU A 530 -7.92 5.52 5.28
C LEU A 530 -7.90 5.67 6.82
N ALA A 531 -8.37 6.82 7.34
CA ALA A 531 -8.43 7.06 8.78
C ALA A 531 -9.21 5.92 9.46
N PRO A 532 -8.81 5.52 10.69
CA PRO A 532 -9.57 4.53 11.44
C PRO A 532 -11.03 4.95 11.51
N THR A 533 -11.94 4.00 11.39
CA THR A 533 -13.33 4.25 11.71
C THR A 533 -13.74 3.23 12.75
N HIS A 534 -14.44 3.70 13.79
CA HIS A 534 -14.84 2.84 14.89
C HIS A 534 -16.28 2.40 14.76
N ARG A 535 -16.52 1.14 15.09
CA ARG A 535 -17.84 0.64 15.45
C ARG A 535 -18.20 1.19 16.83
N VAL A 536 -19.25 2.01 16.91
CA VAL A 536 -19.64 2.74 18.12
C VAL A 536 -20.99 2.26 18.61
N ILE A 537 -21.09 1.95 19.91
CA ILE A 537 -22.38 1.82 20.58
C ILE A 537 -22.66 3.06 21.42
N GLY A 538 -23.89 3.56 21.38
CA GLY A 538 -24.28 4.70 22.18
C GLY A 538 -25.78 4.87 22.32
N GLN A 539 -26.19 5.63 23.33
CA GLN A 539 -27.57 6.04 23.54
C GLN A 539 -27.73 7.53 23.20
N ASP A 540 -28.66 7.83 22.30
CA ASP A 540 -29.10 9.18 21.96
C ASP A 540 -30.43 9.09 21.18
N LYS A 541 -31.14 10.19 20.96
CA LYS A 541 -32.37 10.27 20.15
C LYS A 541 -33.43 9.23 20.53
N GLY A 542 -33.54 8.91 21.82
CA GLY A 542 -34.51 7.95 22.33
C GLY A 542 -34.21 6.48 21.99
N ARG A 543 -32.97 6.15 21.64
CA ARG A 543 -32.56 4.80 21.22
C ARG A 543 -31.13 4.48 21.61
N VAL A 544 -30.84 3.19 21.79
CA VAL A 544 -29.47 2.68 21.81
C VAL A 544 -29.20 2.08 20.44
N ILE A 545 -28.11 2.50 19.80
CA ILE A 545 -27.69 1.96 18.50
C ILE A 545 -26.27 1.44 18.55
N ILE A 546 -25.98 0.45 17.71
CA ILE A 546 -24.63 0.13 17.26
C ILE A 546 -24.48 0.67 15.85
N LEU A 547 -23.61 1.66 15.70
CA LEU A 547 -23.19 2.25 14.44
C LEU A 547 -21.94 1.50 13.95
N SER A 548 -21.98 1.00 12.72
CA SER A 548 -20.82 0.42 12.08
C SER A 548 -19.75 1.49 11.85
N ALA A 549 -18.50 1.03 11.66
CA ALA A 549 -17.39 1.87 11.25
C ALA A 549 -17.63 2.60 9.90
N GLN A 550 -18.67 2.26 9.16
CA GLN A 550 -19.05 2.87 7.89
C GLN A 550 -20.29 3.79 8.01
N GLY A 551 -20.81 4.00 9.23
CA GLY A 551 -21.98 4.84 9.48
C GLY A 551 -23.32 4.13 9.26
N ASN A 552 -23.35 2.79 9.19
CA ASN A 552 -24.61 2.04 9.09
C ASN A 552 -25.11 1.64 10.48
N ILE A 553 -26.42 1.73 10.73
CA ILE A 553 -27.01 1.22 11.96
C ILE A 553 -27.14 -0.30 11.85
N GLU A 554 -26.40 -1.05 12.66
CA GLU A 554 -26.40 -2.52 12.66
C GLU A 554 -27.38 -3.11 13.68
N TRP A 555 -27.59 -2.38 14.77
CA TRP A 555 -28.46 -2.79 15.87
C TRP A 555 -29.11 -1.56 16.49
N GLU A 556 -30.38 -1.66 16.84
CA GLU A 556 -31.16 -0.55 17.39
C GLU A 556 -32.24 -1.07 18.34
N VAL A 557 -32.36 -0.43 19.50
CA VAL A 557 -33.47 -0.62 20.44
C VAL A 557 -33.96 0.71 21.00
N PRO A 558 -35.27 0.87 21.23
CA PRO A 558 -35.80 2.07 21.89
C PRO A 558 -35.30 2.20 23.34
N CYS A 559 -34.87 3.40 23.70
CA CYS A 559 -34.51 3.80 25.06
C CYS A 559 -34.76 5.30 25.26
N ASN A 560 -35.92 5.64 25.83
CA ASN A 560 -36.35 7.03 26.04
C ASN A 560 -35.75 7.67 27.32
N HIS A 561 -34.77 7.02 27.94
CA HIS A 561 -34.03 7.55 29.08
C HIS A 561 -32.61 7.88 28.63
N ASN A 562 -32.07 9.02 29.07
CA ASN A 562 -30.68 9.39 28.80
C ASN A 562 -29.75 8.46 29.58
N SER A 563 -29.03 7.59 28.87
CA SER A 563 -28.22 6.55 29.49
C SER A 563 -26.91 7.13 30.01
N HIS A 564 -26.61 6.92 31.29
CA HIS A 564 -25.32 7.32 31.90
C HIS A 564 -24.29 6.16 31.95
N ASP A 565 -24.76 4.94 31.71
CA ASP A 565 -23.92 3.77 31.58
C ASP A 565 -24.46 2.81 30.50
N LEU A 566 -23.57 2.01 29.94
CA LEU A 566 -23.79 1.04 28.88
C LEU A 566 -22.57 0.12 28.83
N ALA A 567 -22.79 -1.17 28.63
CA ALA A 567 -21.69 -2.11 28.42
C ALA A 567 -22.06 -3.20 27.42
N VAL A 568 -21.09 -3.60 26.61
CA VAL A 568 -21.16 -4.83 25.82
C VAL A 568 -20.32 -5.88 26.53
N LEU A 569 -20.98 -6.98 26.89
CA LEU A 569 -20.41 -8.06 27.68
C LEU A 569 -19.61 -9.03 26.80
N GLY A 570 -18.73 -9.82 27.41
CA GLY A 570 -17.85 -10.76 26.67
C GLY A 570 -18.59 -11.85 25.89
N ASN A 571 -19.87 -12.09 26.20
CA ASN A 571 -20.75 -13.00 25.46
C ASN A 571 -21.51 -12.31 24.31
N GLY A 572 -21.28 -11.03 24.06
CA GLY A 572 -21.96 -10.23 23.03
C GLY A 572 -23.27 -9.59 23.49
N ASN A 573 -23.76 -9.86 24.70
CA ASN A 573 -24.94 -9.21 25.24
C ASN A 573 -24.66 -7.74 25.58
N VAL A 574 -25.71 -6.92 25.60
CA VAL A 574 -25.66 -5.51 25.95
C VAL A 574 -26.35 -5.32 27.31
N LEU A 575 -25.65 -4.70 28.26
CA LEU A 575 -26.22 -4.23 29.52
C LEU A 575 -26.56 -2.74 29.37
N LEU A 576 -27.83 -2.39 29.43
CA LEU A 576 -28.33 -1.04 29.12
C LEU A 576 -29.51 -0.62 30.01
N HIS A 577 -29.77 0.69 30.04
CA HIS A 577 -30.99 1.25 30.62
C HIS A 577 -32.26 0.93 29.82
N ARG A 578 -33.36 0.79 30.55
CA ARG A 578 -34.75 0.85 30.02
C ARG A 578 -35.53 2.02 30.60
N ALA A 579 -35.18 2.43 31.82
CA ALA A 579 -35.69 3.62 32.50
C ALA A 579 -34.63 4.12 33.50
N ALA A 580 -34.90 5.24 34.17
CA ALA A 580 -33.99 5.81 35.17
C ALA A 580 -33.64 4.83 36.30
N ASN A 581 -34.55 3.94 36.67
CA ASN A 581 -34.37 2.96 37.73
C ASN A 581 -34.32 1.51 37.25
N GLU A 582 -34.18 1.27 35.94
CA GLU A 582 -34.31 -0.07 35.36
C GLU A 582 -33.23 -0.33 34.32
N ILE A 583 -32.51 -1.45 34.49
CA ILE A 583 -31.45 -1.93 33.60
C ILE A 583 -31.72 -3.37 33.17
N VAL A 584 -31.28 -3.73 31.97
CA VAL A 584 -31.47 -5.07 31.38
C VAL A 584 -30.21 -5.56 30.71
N GLU A 585 -29.97 -6.86 30.78
CA GLU A 585 -29.06 -7.57 29.89
C GLU A 585 -29.86 -8.10 28.69
N MET A 586 -29.46 -7.70 27.49
CA MET A 586 -30.13 -8.00 26.25
C MET A 586 -29.19 -8.71 25.27
N THR A 587 -29.68 -9.78 24.66
CA THR A 587 -28.98 -10.53 23.61
C THR A 587 -28.90 -9.73 22.29
N PRO A 588 -27.99 -10.09 21.37
CA PRO A 588 -27.97 -9.53 20.01
C PRO A 588 -29.33 -9.65 19.29
N GLU A 589 -30.08 -10.73 19.54
CA GLU A 589 -31.43 -10.97 19.03
C GLU A 589 -32.52 -10.17 19.76
N LYS A 590 -32.13 -9.21 20.61
CA LYS A 590 -33.00 -8.28 21.34
C LYS A 590 -33.89 -8.95 22.40
N LYS A 591 -33.50 -10.12 22.90
CA LYS A 591 -34.17 -10.79 24.04
C LYS A 591 -33.54 -10.37 25.36
N ILE A 592 -34.37 -9.98 26.32
CA ILE A 592 -33.94 -9.70 27.70
C ILE A 592 -33.69 -11.03 28.40
N VAL A 593 -32.48 -11.21 28.93
CA VAL A 593 -32.05 -12.43 29.65
C VAL A 593 -31.82 -12.20 31.14
N TRP A 594 -31.68 -10.95 31.56
CA TRP A 594 -31.63 -10.54 32.96
C TRP A 594 -32.14 -9.11 33.09
N GLN A 595 -32.74 -8.77 34.23
CA GLN A 595 -33.27 -7.43 34.50
C GLN A 595 -33.14 -7.07 35.97
N TRP A 596 -32.95 -5.78 36.24
CA TRP A 596 -33.00 -5.23 37.59
C TRP A 596 -33.76 -3.91 37.61
N LYS A 597 -34.55 -3.72 38.66
CA LYS A 597 -35.30 -2.50 38.91
C LYS A 597 -35.11 -2.04 40.34
N SER A 598 -34.49 -0.87 40.50
CA SER A 598 -34.29 -0.27 41.82
C SER A 598 -35.57 0.39 42.33
N THR A 599 -35.84 0.20 43.62
CA THR A 599 -36.95 0.84 44.33
C THR A 599 -36.42 1.56 45.58
N ALA A 600 -37.18 2.54 46.06
CA ALA A 600 -36.80 3.31 47.25
C ALA A 600 -36.72 2.41 48.49
N VAL A 601 -35.66 2.56 49.27
CA VAL A 601 -35.44 1.84 50.53
C VAL A 601 -35.63 2.78 51.71
N ALA A 602 -36.48 2.37 52.66
CA ALA A 602 -36.77 3.15 53.85
C ALA A 602 -35.46 3.55 54.61
N PRO A 603 -35.37 4.79 55.11
CA PRO A 603 -36.43 5.80 55.19
C PRO A 603 -36.64 6.64 53.91
N TYR A 604 -35.87 6.42 52.84
CA TYR A 604 -36.03 7.15 51.59
C TYR A 604 -37.32 6.72 50.87
N THR A 605 -38.07 7.71 50.36
CA THR A 605 -39.36 7.49 49.66
C THR A 605 -39.44 8.19 48.31
N GLY A 606 -38.33 8.79 47.85
CA GLY A 606 -38.26 9.50 46.57
C GLY A 606 -37.96 8.59 45.38
N SER A 607 -37.69 9.21 44.23
CA SER A 607 -37.26 8.49 43.02
C SER A 607 -35.84 7.95 43.19
N VAL A 608 -35.57 6.77 42.67
CA VAL A 608 -34.21 6.19 42.60
C VAL A 608 -33.75 6.26 41.15
N GLU A 609 -32.53 6.72 40.91
CA GLU A 609 -31.90 6.61 39.59
C GLU A 609 -30.66 5.72 39.68
N ILE A 610 -30.43 4.94 38.64
CA ILE A 610 -29.22 4.18 38.41
C ILE A 610 -28.35 5.02 37.48
N HIS A 611 -27.14 5.40 37.88
CA HIS A 611 -26.22 6.12 36.99
C HIS A 611 -25.01 5.29 36.56
N GLY A 612 -24.66 4.27 37.34
CA GLY A 612 -23.52 3.39 37.07
C GLY A 612 -23.88 1.94 37.30
N PHE A 613 -23.45 1.08 36.38
CA PHE A 613 -23.56 -0.37 36.54
C PHE A 613 -22.43 -1.10 35.83
N GLN A 614 -22.02 -2.25 36.37
CA GLN A 614 -20.90 -3.03 35.84
C GLN A 614 -21.12 -4.51 36.08
N ARG A 615 -21.05 -5.33 35.01
CA ARG A 615 -20.93 -6.79 35.16
C ARG A 615 -19.53 -7.11 35.68
N LEU A 616 -19.47 -7.82 36.80
CA LEU A 616 -18.23 -8.21 37.48
C LEU A 616 -17.77 -9.59 36.98
N GLY A 617 -16.50 -9.93 37.26
CA GLY A 617 -15.86 -11.17 36.79
C GLY A 617 -16.46 -12.45 37.37
N ASP A 618 -17.16 -12.36 38.50
CA ASP A 618 -17.90 -13.48 39.10
C ASP A 618 -19.34 -13.64 38.54
N GLY A 619 -19.73 -12.79 37.57
CA GLY A 619 -21.06 -12.80 36.97
C GLY A 619 -22.10 -11.93 37.69
N SER A 620 -21.79 -11.38 38.87
CA SER A 620 -22.67 -10.43 39.56
C SER A 620 -22.66 -9.05 38.88
N THR A 621 -23.67 -8.23 39.14
CA THR A 621 -23.78 -6.87 38.59
C THR A 621 -23.70 -5.85 39.73
N MET A 622 -22.69 -4.96 39.66
CA MET A 622 -22.61 -3.78 40.51
C MET A 622 -23.59 -2.72 39.99
N ILE A 623 -24.33 -2.07 40.88
CA ILE A 623 -25.34 -1.05 40.56
C ILE A 623 -25.22 0.08 41.58
N ALA A 624 -25.05 1.31 41.09
CA ALA A 624 -25.05 2.52 41.92
C ALA A 624 -26.46 3.11 41.97
N GLU A 625 -27.08 3.08 43.15
CA GLU A 625 -28.43 3.59 43.37
C GLU A 625 -28.39 4.97 44.03
N THR A 626 -28.74 5.98 43.24
CA THR A 626 -28.87 7.36 43.70
C THR A 626 -30.24 7.58 44.35
N GLY A 627 -30.33 8.41 45.39
CA GLY A 627 -31.48 8.48 46.30
C GLY A 627 -31.45 7.43 47.42
N ASN A 628 -31.18 6.15 47.11
CA ASN A 628 -30.91 5.12 48.13
C ASN A 628 -29.52 5.25 48.78
N LEU A 629 -28.64 6.09 48.19
CA LEU A 629 -27.30 6.38 48.67
C LEU A 629 -26.46 5.13 48.94
N ARG A 630 -26.43 4.22 47.97
CA ARG A 630 -25.63 3.00 48.06
C ARG A 630 -25.18 2.46 46.71
N ILE A 631 -24.15 1.63 46.77
CA ILE A 631 -23.72 0.76 45.68
C ILE A 631 -24.05 -0.68 46.11
N ILE A 632 -24.75 -1.42 45.27
CA ILE A 632 -25.11 -2.82 45.53
C ILE A 632 -24.42 -3.75 44.53
N GLU A 633 -24.21 -5.00 44.94
CA GLU A 633 -23.84 -6.09 44.03
C GLU A 633 -24.97 -7.11 44.03
N VAL A 634 -25.45 -7.44 42.84
CA VAL A 634 -26.61 -8.31 42.63
C VAL A 634 -26.15 -9.54 41.85
N ASP A 635 -26.38 -10.74 42.40
CA ASP A 635 -26.07 -11.98 41.70
C ASP A 635 -27.02 -12.27 40.52
N ALA A 636 -26.75 -13.32 39.77
CA ALA A 636 -27.58 -13.71 38.62
C ALA A 636 -29.03 -14.08 39.01
N ALA A 637 -29.29 -14.45 40.27
CA ALA A 637 -30.61 -14.77 40.78
C ALA A 637 -31.39 -13.52 41.25
N GLY A 638 -30.76 -12.34 41.24
CA GLY A 638 -31.37 -11.10 41.72
C GLY A 638 -31.22 -10.88 43.23
N THR A 639 -30.31 -11.60 43.90
CA THR A 639 -30.03 -11.40 45.32
C THR A 639 -28.98 -10.34 45.51
N ILE A 640 -29.24 -9.37 46.39
CA ILE A 640 -28.23 -8.38 46.82
C ILE A 640 -27.23 -9.09 47.73
N THR A 641 -26.00 -9.29 47.27
CA THR A 641 -24.92 -9.95 48.02
C THR A 641 -24.04 -8.95 48.78
N ARG A 642 -24.07 -7.68 48.37
CA ARG A 642 -23.32 -6.59 49.00
C ARG A 642 -24.08 -5.27 48.89
N SER A 643 -23.93 -4.42 49.90
CA SER A 643 -24.44 -3.04 49.92
C SER A 643 -23.43 -2.13 50.60
N VAL A 644 -22.91 -1.15 49.87
CA VAL A 644 -21.89 -0.20 50.31
C VAL A 644 -22.54 1.19 50.36
N PRO A 645 -22.60 1.85 51.53
CA PRO A 645 -23.17 3.19 51.61
C PRO A 645 -22.27 4.22 50.90
N ILE A 646 -22.87 5.22 50.27
CA ILE A 646 -22.15 6.40 49.76
C ILE A 646 -22.53 7.63 50.58
N THR A 647 -21.61 8.60 50.67
CA THR A 647 -21.80 9.80 51.49
C THR A 647 -22.04 11.02 50.61
N VAL A 648 -23.17 11.71 50.80
CA VAL A 648 -23.47 12.98 50.15
C VAL A 648 -24.16 13.92 51.15
N ASP A 649 -23.81 15.21 51.13
CA ASP A 649 -24.32 16.18 52.11
C ASP A 649 -25.73 16.68 51.74
N HIS A 650 -26.04 16.72 50.44
CA HIS A 650 -27.31 17.18 49.88
C HIS A 650 -27.81 16.17 48.85
N PRO A 651 -28.47 15.07 49.30
CA PRO A 651 -28.93 14.00 48.42
C PRO A 651 -29.85 14.54 47.31
N ASP A 652 -29.55 14.17 46.07
CA ASP A 652 -30.31 14.47 44.87
C ASP A 652 -30.34 13.23 43.98
N ALA A 653 -31.55 12.71 43.76
CA ALA A 653 -31.83 11.50 42.99
C ALA A 653 -31.21 11.51 41.58
N HIS A 654 -30.92 12.68 41.02
CA HIS A 654 -30.36 12.87 39.70
C HIS A 654 -28.89 13.30 39.71
N ARG A 655 -28.32 13.77 40.83
CA ARG A 655 -26.99 14.41 40.86
C ARG A 655 -25.98 13.79 41.81
N ASP A 656 -26.38 12.85 42.67
CA ASP A 656 -25.43 12.28 43.64
C ASP A 656 -24.30 11.52 42.96
N THR A 657 -24.58 10.83 41.84
CA THR A 657 -23.57 10.05 41.12
C THR A 657 -23.70 10.16 39.60
N ARG A 658 -22.61 9.86 38.90
CA ARG A 658 -22.56 9.54 37.47
C ARG A 658 -21.90 8.19 37.30
N ARG A 659 -20.75 8.13 36.61
CA ARG A 659 -20.01 6.87 36.46
C ARG A 659 -19.56 6.34 37.82
N VAL A 660 -19.81 5.04 38.03
CA VAL A 660 -19.27 4.26 39.15
C VAL A 660 -18.58 3.00 38.62
N ARG A 661 -17.38 2.68 39.10
CA ARG A 661 -16.64 1.47 38.75
C ARG A 661 -16.08 0.77 39.98
N LYS A 662 -16.20 -0.56 40.01
CA LYS A 662 -15.43 -1.38 40.95
C LYS A 662 -14.01 -1.54 40.40
N THR A 663 -13.02 -1.24 41.22
CA THR A 663 -11.60 -1.35 40.85
C THR A 663 -11.08 -2.77 41.08
N ALA A 664 -9.86 -3.05 40.57
CA ALA A 664 -9.17 -4.30 40.84
C ALA A 664 -8.85 -4.51 42.34
N ASP A 665 -8.76 -3.43 43.12
CA ASP A 665 -8.49 -3.46 44.56
C ASP A 665 -9.76 -3.67 45.39
N ASN A 666 -10.90 -4.01 44.76
CA ASN A 666 -12.21 -4.15 45.39
C ASN A 666 -12.73 -2.88 46.10
N THR A 667 -12.31 -1.71 45.62
CA THR A 667 -12.86 -0.40 45.98
C THR A 667 -13.84 0.06 44.89
N TYR A 668 -14.56 1.16 45.16
CA TYR A 668 -15.54 1.74 44.24
C TYR A 668 -15.16 3.20 43.94
N LEU A 669 -14.79 3.48 42.69
CA LEU A 669 -14.52 4.82 42.20
C LEU A 669 -15.82 5.45 41.71
N VAL A 670 -16.21 6.57 42.30
CA VAL A 670 -17.52 7.21 42.16
C VAL A 670 -17.33 8.65 41.72
N CYS A 671 -17.95 9.03 40.61
CA CYS A 671 -18.07 10.42 40.19
C CYS A 671 -19.30 11.05 40.85
N HIS A 672 -19.09 12.02 41.74
CA HIS A 672 -20.17 12.76 42.39
C HIS A 672 -20.41 14.09 41.66
N GLU A 673 -21.41 14.13 40.78
CA GLU A 673 -21.67 15.29 39.93
C GLU A 673 -22.05 16.53 40.76
N GLY A 674 -23.04 16.40 41.67
CA GLY A 674 -23.52 17.50 42.49
C GLY A 674 -22.49 18.05 43.47
N LEU A 675 -21.57 17.20 43.94
CA LEU A 675 -20.46 17.61 44.82
C LEU A 675 -19.24 18.14 44.05
N GLY A 676 -19.18 17.89 42.74
CA GLY A 676 -18.07 18.26 41.88
C GLY A 676 -16.73 17.60 42.25
N LEU A 677 -16.77 16.30 42.58
CA LEU A 677 -15.60 15.54 43.01
C LEU A 677 -15.66 14.08 42.57
N VAL A 678 -14.48 13.45 42.47
CA VAL A 678 -14.33 12.00 42.32
C VAL A 678 -13.87 11.43 43.64
N ARG A 679 -14.48 10.33 44.06
CA ARG A 679 -14.23 9.70 45.37
C ARG A 679 -14.10 8.20 45.23
N GLU A 680 -13.22 7.61 46.03
CA GLU A 680 -13.05 6.17 46.11
C GLU A 680 -13.47 5.66 47.49
N TYR A 681 -14.33 4.66 47.50
CA TYR A 681 -14.83 4.01 48.71
C TYR A 681 -14.29 2.59 48.83
N ASP A 682 -13.92 2.16 50.03
CA ASP A 682 -13.70 0.74 50.30
C ASP A 682 -15.03 -0.04 50.43
N ALA A 683 -14.95 -1.35 50.65
CA ALA A 683 -16.12 -2.22 50.78
C ALA A 683 -17.02 -1.91 51.99
N THR A 684 -16.60 -1.06 52.92
CA THR A 684 -17.40 -0.61 54.08
C THR A 684 -18.08 0.73 53.84
N GLY A 685 -17.76 1.41 52.74
CA GLY A 685 -18.22 2.78 52.45
C GLY A 685 -17.32 3.85 53.06
N LYS A 686 -16.13 3.50 53.54
CA LYS A 686 -15.14 4.48 54.00
C LYS A 686 -14.44 5.10 52.79
N ILE A 687 -14.29 6.42 52.82
CA ILE A 687 -13.55 7.19 51.82
C ILE A 687 -12.06 6.90 51.96
N VAL A 688 -11.44 6.36 50.90
CA VAL A 688 -10.00 6.04 50.87
C VAL A 688 -9.21 6.99 49.95
N TRP A 689 -9.87 7.64 49.00
CA TRP A 689 -9.30 8.68 48.16
C TRP A 689 -10.38 9.64 47.68
N GLU A 690 -10.01 10.90 47.42
CA GLU A 690 -10.92 11.93 46.92
C GLU A 690 -10.16 13.04 46.18
N TYR A 691 -10.76 13.54 45.11
CA TYR A 691 -10.29 14.70 44.37
C TYR A 691 -11.46 15.62 43.99
N ALA A 692 -11.43 16.86 44.48
CA ALA A 692 -12.39 17.91 44.13
C ALA A 692 -11.92 18.65 42.88
N LEU A 693 -12.83 18.92 41.94
CA LEU A 693 -12.52 19.67 40.73
C LEU A 693 -12.47 21.17 41.06
N ASP A 694 -11.49 21.86 40.49
CA ASP A 694 -11.41 23.33 40.50
C ASP A 694 -12.06 23.94 39.25
N LEU A 695 -12.33 25.25 39.29
CA LEU A 695 -12.84 26.00 38.14
C LEU A 695 -11.72 26.52 37.21
N ASN A 696 -10.47 26.06 37.38
CA ASN A 696 -9.31 26.51 36.61
C ASN A 696 -9.20 28.04 36.43
N ASN A 697 -9.44 28.81 37.50
CA ASN A 697 -9.47 30.28 37.51
C ASN A 697 -10.52 30.94 36.58
N ALA A 698 -11.52 30.20 36.11
CA ALA A 698 -12.66 30.72 35.37
C ALA A 698 -13.93 30.82 36.26
N PRO A 699 -14.85 31.75 35.98
CA PRO A 699 -16.11 31.83 36.71
C PRO A 699 -17.01 30.65 36.35
N ALA A 700 -17.78 30.17 37.33
CA ALA A 700 -18.83 29.19 37.05
C ALA A 700 -19.95 29.83 36.23
N THR A 701 -20.35 29.17 35.15
CA THR A 701 -21.54 29.50 34.37
C THR A 701 -22.47 28.29 34.40
N GLY A 702 -23.74 28.52 34.75
CA GLY A 702 -24.73 27.44 34.82
C GLY A 702 -25.05 26.86 33.44
N GLY A 703 -25.61 25.65 33.42
CA GLY A 703 -26.00 24.96 32.18
C GLY A 703 -25.03 23.85 31.76
N HIS A 704 -25.43 23.09 30.75
CA HIS A 704 -24.62 22.00 30.20
C HIS A 704 -23.49 22.49 29.29
N ASP A 705 -23.66 23.66 28.66
CA ASP A 705 -22.66 24.41 27.89
C ASP A 705 -21.83 25.38 28.73
N GLY A 706 -22.17 25.45 30.03
CA GLY A 706 -21.49 26.27 31.01
C GLY A 706 -20.14 25.70 31.46
N HIS A 707 -19.53 26.42 32.40
CA HIS A 707 -18.30 26.06 33.08
C HIS A 707 -18.61 25.78 34.54
N GLY A 708 -18.22 24.62 35.04
CA GLY A 708 -18.51 24.22 36.42
C GLY A 708 -17.60 23.11 36.92
N THR A 709 -18.06 22.40 37.93
CA THR A 709 -17.34 21.28 38.55
C THR A 709 -18.08 19.94 38.41
N CYS A 710 -19.16 19.89 37.65
CA CYS A 710 -20.02 18.70 37.54
C CYS A 710 -19.28 17.59 36.78
N VAL A 711 -18.68 16.66 37.51
CA VAL A 711 -17.90 15.54 36.96
C VAL A 711 -18.79 14.40 36.46
N PHE A 712 -18.40 13.74 35.37
CA PHE A 712 -19.19 12.69 34.75
C PHE A 712 -18.55 11.29 34.83
N ASN A 713 -17.25 11.18 34.55
CA ASN A 713 -16.57 9.88 34.47
C ASN A 713 -15.13 9.93 35.00
N ALA A 714 -14.64 8.79 35.49
CA ALA A 714 -13.27 8.62 35.93
C ALA A 714 -12.80 7.17 35.76
N LEU A 715 -11.55 6.98 35.34
CA LEU A 715 -10.89 5.70 35.16
C LEU A 715 -9.62 5.63 36.01
N ARG A 716 -9.45 4.54 36.76
CA ARG A 716 -8.16 4.21 37.40
C ARG A 716 -7.23 3.60 36.36
N LEU A 717 -6.11 4.26 36.11
CA LEU A 717 -5.09 3.81 35.17
C LEU A 717 -4.15 2.79 35.83
N LYS A 718 -3.45 2.00 35.01
CA LYS A 718 -2.49 0.98 35.45
C LYS A 718 -1.32 1.53 36.28
N ASN A 719 -0.95 2.79 36.05
CA ASN A 719 0.09 3.48 36.81
C ASN A 719 -0.39 3.99 38.18
N GLY A 720 -1.66 3.77 38.53
CA GLY A 720 -2.28 4.25 39.76
C GLY A 720 -2.92 5.64 39.66
N ASN A 721 -2.70 6.38 38.57
CA ASN A 721 -3.32 7.68 38.34
C ASN A 721 -4.82 7.52 38.01
N THR A 722 -5.57 8.61 38.13
CA THR A 722 -6.99 8.65 37.81
C THR A 722 -7.22 9.62 36.65
N LEU A 723 -7.72 9.13 35.51
CA LEU A 723 -8.13 9.94 34.37
C LEU A 723 -9.60 10.36 34.55
N ILE A 724 -9.90 11.64 34.49
CA ILE A 724 -11.20 12.23 34.83
C ILE A 724 -11.76 12.97 33.61
N ALA A 725 -13.00 12.68 33.25
CA ALA A 725 -13.80 13.47 32.33
C ALA A 725 -14.67 14.43 33.15
N GLY A 726 -14.32 15.71 33.08
CA GLY A 726 -14.81 16.72 34.00
C GLY A 726 -16.25 17.18 33.77
N GLY A 727 -17.04 16.55 32.89
CA GLY A 727 -18.38 17.04 32.52
C GLY A 727 -18.33 18.50 32.10
N ASN A 728 -19.08 19.40 32.75
CA ASN A 728 -19.02 20.84 32.45
C ASN A 728 -17.79 21.57 33.01
N ASN A 729 -16.83 20.88 33.61
CA ASN A 729 -15.52 21.47 33.83
C ASN A 729 -14.76 21.70 32.51
N ASN A 730 -15.27 21.14 31.40
CA ASN A 730 -14.75 21.30 30.04
C ASN A 730 -13.29 20.80 29.90
N ARG A 731 -12.91 19.79 30.69
CA ARG A 731 -11.53 19.29 30.78
C ARG A 731 -11.50 17.76 30.84
N VAL A 732 -10.39 17.21 30.34
CA VAL A 732 -9.93 15.85 30.67
C VAL A 732 -8.68 16.01 31.53
N MET A 733 -8.57 15.29 32.64
CA MET A 733 -7.43 15.44 33.58
C MET A 733 -6.91 14.09 34.02
N GLU A 734 -5.60 13.85 33.93
CA GLU A 734 -4.93 12.75 34.63
C GLU A 734 -4.37 13.27 35.95
N VAL A 735 -4.87 12.70 37.05
CA VAL A 735 -4.54 13.09 38.42
C VAL A 735 -3.76 11.96 39.09
N SER A 736 -2.60 12.29 39.64
CA SER A 736 -1.78 11.34 40.39
C SER A 736 -2.39 10.96 41.74
N ALA A 737 -1.88 9.88 42.35
CA ALA A 737 -2.32 9.45 43.68
C ALA A 737 -2.14 10.54 44.76
N ASP A 738 -1.10 11.38 44.64
CA ASP A 738 -0.85 12.56 45.48
C ASP A 738 -1.64 13.82 45.06
N LYS A 739 -2.66 13.64 44.20
CA LYS A 739 -3.66 14.65 43.79
C LYS A 739 -3.11 15.81 42.97
N LYS A 740 -2.09 15.56 42.13
CA LYS A 740 -1.56 16.54 41.18
C LYS A 740 -2.06 16.22 39.77
N ILE A 741 -2.46 17.24 39.02
CA ILE A 741 -2.71 17.11 37.59
C ILE A 741 -1.36 16.89 36.90
N VAL A 742 -1.14 15.72 36.32
CA VAL A 742 0.10 15.36 35.60
C VAL A 742 -0.06 15.47 34.09
N TRP A 743 -1.29 15.50 33.60
CA TRP A 743 -1.66 15.75 32.21
C TRP A 743 -3.10 16.26 32.14
N SER A 744 -3.43 17.12 31.18
CA SER A 744 -4.81 17.57 30.96
C SER A 744 -5.06 17.94 29.51
N ILE A 745 -6.33 18.01 29.13
CA ILE A 745 -6.81 18.74 27.94
C ILE A 745 -7.72 19.85 28.44
N GLU A 746 -7.43 21.08 28.00
CA GLU A 746 -8.22 22.27 28.32
C GLU A 746 -9.30 22.55 27.26
N ARG A 747 -10.30 23.37 27.62
CA ARG A 747 -11.54 23.59 26.87
C ARG A 747 -11.38 23.81 25.36
N ASP A 748 -10.45 24.67 24.97
CA ASP A 748 -10.23 25.13 23.59
C ASP A 748 -8.81 24.80 23.09
N GLU A 749 -8.19 23.76 23.65
CA GLU A 749 -6.80 23.42 23.36
C GLU A 749 -6.65 22.63 22.05
N LEU A 750 -7.63 21.79 21.72
CA LEU A 750 -7.52 20.84 20.62
C LEU A 750 -7.91 21.43 19.27
N LYS A 751 -7.30 20.90 18.21
CA LYS A 751 -7.64 21.19 16.83
C LYS A 751 -7.89 19.91 16.06
N ARG A 752 -8.86 19.97 15.17
CA ARG A 752 -9.15 18.96 14.15
C ARG A 752 -8.04 18.90 13.12
N ALA A 753 -8.00 17.83 12.33
CA ALA A 753 -7.02 17.66 11.26
C ALA A 753 -7.06 18.79 10.20
N ASP A 754 -8.23 19.42 10.01
CA ASP A 754 -8.41 20.57 9.11
C ASP A 754 -8.13 21.94 9.77
N GLY A 755 -7.68 21.95 11.02
CA GLY A 755 -7.32 23.15 11.77
C GLY A 755 -8.46 23.82 12.52
N ARG A 756 -9.73 23.39 12.35
CA ARG A 756 -10.85 23.90 13.16
C ARG A 756 -10.67 23.52 14.64
N PRO A 757 -11.09 24.37 15.60
CA PRO A 757 -10.97 24.03 17.02
C PRO A 757 -11.97 22.95 17.42
N ILE A 758 -11.60 22.14 18.41
CA ILE A 758 -12.55 21.30 19.16
C ILE A 758 -12.82 21.99 20.49
N HIS A 759 -14.10 22.28 20.74
CA HIS A 759 -14.59 22.88 21.96
C HIS A 759 -15.12 21.80 22.90
N LEU A 760 -14.49 21.64 24.06
CA LEU A 760 -15.00 20.74 25.09
C LEU A 760 -16.19 21.39 25.80
N CYS A 761 -17.31 20.68 25.84
CA CYS A 761 -18.55 21.15 26.45
C CYS A 761 -18.87 20.30 27.68
N TRP A 762 -19.59 19.19 27.51
CA TRP A 762 -19.84 18.23 28.58
C TRP A 762 -19.05 16.95 28.33
N VAL A 763 -17.91 16.81 28.98
CA VAL A 763 -16.96 15.70 28.76
C VAL A 763 -17.43 14.44 29.48
N THR A 764 -17.70 13.36 28.76
CA THR A 764 -18.39 12.17 29.27
C THR A 764 -17.59 10.87 29.22
N SER A 765 -17.68 10.11 28.14
CA SER A 765 -17.06 8.79 28.04
C SER A 765 -15.54 8.90 27.90
N LEU A 766 -14.85 7.92 28.47
CA LEU A 766 -13.40 7.76 28.37
C LEU A 766 -13.09 6.32 27.98
N GLN A 767 -12.18 6.13 27.03
CA GLN A 767 -11.54 4.84 26.78
C GLN A 767 -10.05 5.05 26.59
N VAL A 768 -9.21 4.32 27.31
CA VAL A 768 -7.76 4.37 27.13
C VAL A 768 -7.32 3.15 26.34
N LEU A 769 -6.76 3.38 25.16
CA LEU A 769 -6.34 2.36 24.22
C LEU A 769 -4.97 1.78 24.63
N ALA A 770 -4.64 0.61 24.09
CA ALA A 770 -3.37 -0.08 24.36
C ALA A 770 -2.13 0.74 23.94
N ASN A 771 -2.26 1.59 22.91
CA ASN A 771 -1.21 2.52 22.46
C ASN A 771 -1.10 3.79 23.34
N GLY A 772 -1.96 3.94 24.35
CA GLY A 772 -1.99 5.09 25.25
C GLY A 772 -2.88 6.25 24.79
N ASN A 773 -3.48 6.18 23.60
CA ASN A 773 -4.45 7.16 23.13
C ASN A 773 -5.73 7.10 23.96
N ILE A 774 -6.47 8.21 23.93
CA ILE A 774 -7.67 8.40 24.74
C ILE A 774 -8.82 8.73 23.81
N ILE A 775 -9.91 7.96 23.88
CA ILE A 775 -11.19 8.34 23.26
C ILE A 775 -12.00 9.09 24.30
N VAL A 776 -12.54 10.24 23.88
CA VAL A 776 -13.26 11.19 24.73
C VAL A 776 -14.63 11.46 24.11
N GLY A 777 -15.70 11.35 24.91
CA GLY A 777 -17.04 11.82 24.57
C GLY A 777 -17.22 13.31 24.86
N ASN A 778 -17.86 14.05 23.96
CA ASN A 778 -18.05 15.50 24.02
C ASN A 778 -19.52 15.87 23.78
N THR A 779 -20.34 15.63 24.79
CA THR A 779 -21.78 15.84 24.75
C THR A 779 -22.11 17.34 24.82
N HIS A 780 -23.27 17.72 24.31
CA HIS A 780 -23.80 19.09 24.32
C HIS A 780 -22.97 20.15 23.60
N ALA A 781 -21.91 19.76 22.88
CA ALA A 781 -20.99 20.68 22.20
C ALA A 781 -21.57 21.33 20.92
N GLY A 782 -22.70 20.82 20.42
CA GLY A 782 -23.39 21.34 19.25
C GLY A 782 -22.92 20.75 17.91
N PRO A 783 -23.67 21.00 16.82
CA PRO A 783 -23.52 20.29 15.53
C PRO A 783 -22.18 20.48 14.82
N ASP A 784 -21.44 21.53 15.16
CA ASP A 784 -20.12 21.82 14.57
C ASP A 784 -18.96 21.12 15.30
N GLN A 785 -19.25 20.43 16.40
CA GLN A 785 -18.29 19.75 17.25
C GLN A 785 -18.42 18.22 17.11
N PRO A 786 -17.32 17.47 17.24
CA PRO A 786 -17.39 16.01 17.23
C PRO A 786 -18.08 15.49 18.50
N GLN A 787 -18.96 14.49 18.36
CA GLN A 787 -19.60 13.85 19.50
C GLN A 787 -18.62 12.99 20.30
N MET A 788 -17.63 12.41 19.63
CA MET A 788 -16.51 11.69 20.24
C MET A 788 -15.24 11.93 19.43
N PHE A 789 -14.07 11.82 20.05
CA PHE A 789 -12.80 11.91 19.34
C PHE A 789 -11.72 11.07 20.02
N GLU A 790 -10.74 10.62 19.24
CA GLU A 790 -9.52 9.99 19.75
C GLU A 790 -8.38 11.01 19.73
N VAL A 791 -7.64 11.08 20.84
CA VAL A 791 -6.53 12.00 21.02
C VAL A 791 -5.29 11.27 21.55
N THR A 792 -4.13 11.61 20.99
CA THR A 792 -2.83 11.12 21.44
C THR A 792 -2.39 11.81 22.74
N ARG A 793 -1.34 11.28 23.40
CA ARG A 793 -0.79 11.88 24.63
C ARG A 793 -0.18 13.27 24.42
N ASP A 794 0.27 13.58 23.20
CA ASP A 794 0.74 14.90 22.79
C ASP A 794 -0.38 15.77 22.18
N LYS A 795 -1.64 15.41 22.43
CA LYS A 795 -2.84 16.21 22.16
C LYS A 795 -3.15 16.42 20.68
N ARG A 796 -2.83 15.43 19.83
CA ARG A 796 -3.25 15.40 18.42
C ARG A 796 -4.51 14.56 18.27
N VAL A 797 -5.49 15.13 17.58
CA VAL A 797 -6.74 14.43 17.26
C VAL A 797 -6.50 13.51 16.07
N VAL A 798 -6.74 12.21 16.25
CA VAL A 798 -6.46 11.16 15.24
C VAL A 798 -7.72 10.48 14.71
N TRP A 799 -8.86 10.66 15.40
CA TRP A 799 -10.17 10.21 14.95
C TRP A 799 -11.28 11.08 15.54
N GLU A 800 -12.42 11.15 14.84
CA GLU A 800 -13.61 11.86 15.30
C GLU A 800 -14.89 11.14 14.85
N LEU A 801 -15.89 11.08 15.73
CA LEU A 801 -17.27 10.77 15.39
C LEU A 801 -18.03 12.08 15.13
N ASN A 802 -18.58 12.21 13.92
CA ASN A 802 -19.35 13.36 13.47
C ASN A 802 -20.67 12.93 12.76
N ASP A 803 -21.33 11.89 13.26
CA ASP A 803 -22.56 11.35 12.64
C ASP A 803 -23.82 11.89 13.33
N TRP A 804 -24.22 13.09 12.92
CA TRP A 804 -25.42 13.78 13.41
C TRP A 804 -26.74 13.18 12.93
N ASN A 805 -26.70 12.18 12.04
CA ASN A 805 -27.88 11.41 11.68
C ASN A 805 -28.10 10.27 12.68
N ALA A 806 -27.03 9.52 12.96
CA ALA A 806 -27.03 8.43 13.93
C ALA A 806 -27.28 8.95 15.36
N PHE A 807 -26.43 9.88 15.80
CA PHE A 807 -26.44 10.48 17.14
C PHE A 807 -26.83 11.97 17.07
N GLY A 808 -27.21 12.54 18.21
CA GLY A 808 -27.59 13.93 18.38
C GLY A 808 -26.58 14.67 19.27
N ASN A 809 -27.07 15.58 20.09
CA ASN A 809 -26.26 16.39 21.00
C ASN A 809 -26.20 15.79 22.43
N ASP A 810 -26.86 14.66 22.67
CA ASP A 810 -27.11 14.10 23.99
C ASP A 810 -26.47 12.71 24.14
N LEU A 811 -25.40 12.43 23.39
CA LEU A 811 -24.61 11.20 23.48
C LEU A 811 -23.78 11.17 24.77
N CYS A 812 -24.44 11.00 25.92
CA CYS A 812 -23.80 10.95 27.23
C CYS A 812 -22.96 9.69 27.44
N THR A 813 -23.31 8.61 26.72
CA THR A 813 -22.61 7.32 26.82
C THR A 813 -22.38 6.77 25.42
N GLY A 814 -21.15 6.89 24.91
CA GLY A 814 -20.70 6.41 23.60
C GLY A 814 -19.32 5.75 23.67
N TRP A 815 -19.17 4.58 23.06
CA TRP A 815 -18.05 3.66 23.26
C TRP A 815 -17.64 2.98 21.96
N CYS A 816 -16.36 3.01 21.62
CA CYS A 816 -15.83 2.21 20.51
C CYS A 816 -15.73 0.74 20.91
N MET A 817 -16.23 -0.13 20.05
CA MET A 817 -16.41 -1.57 20.28
C MET A 817 -15.30 -2.41 19.65
N ASP A 818 -14.65 -1.90 18.62
CA ASP A 818 -13.67 -2.59 17.77
C ASP A 818 -12.21 -2.33 18.16
N LEU A 819 -12.01 -1.79 19.36
CA LEU A 819 -10.69 -1.53 19.91
C LEU A 819 -9.97 -2.85 20.24
N THR A 820 -8.71 -2.95 19.84
CA THR A 820 -7.86 -4.13 20.07
C THR A 820 -6.94 -3.92 21.28
N GLY A 821 -6.49 -5.04 21.87
CA GLY A 821 -5.63 -5.02 23.06
C GLY A 821 -6.39 -4.71 24.35
N GLU A 822 -5.65 -4.38 25.40
CA GLU A 822 -6.22 -4.08 26.72
C GLU A 822 -6.68 -2.62 26.78
N VAL A 823 -8.00 -2.43 26.79
CA VAL A 823 -8.65 -1.11 26.83
C VAL A 823 -9.24 -0.87 28.22
N ILE A 824 -8.96 0.30 28.81
CA ILE A 824 -9.55 0.72 30.08
C ILE A 824 -10.83 1.51 29.79
N ARG A 825 -11.96 1.17 30.42
CA ARG A 825 -13.30 1.72 30.15
C ARG A 825 -14.13 1.96 31.41
#